data_AF-A0A7C2PR43-F1
#
_entry.id   AF-A0A7C2PR43-F1
#
_cell.length_a   1.000
_cell.length_b   1.000
_cell.length_c   1.000
_cell.angle_alpha   90.00
_cell.angle_beta   90.00
_cell.angle_gamma   90.00
#
_symmetry.space_group_name_H-M   'P 1'
#
loop_
_entity.id
_entity.type
_entity.pdbx_description
1 polymer ?
#
loop_
_entity_poly.entity_id
_entity_poly.type
_entity_poly.pdbx_seq_one_letter_code
_entity_poly.pdbx_strand_id
1 'polypeptide(L)'
;KFLNSKGRRLIGWDEILEGGLAPNATVQSWRGMDGAVAAAANGHDVISSPTSHCYLDYAQGRGVDEPHFMGFLPLERCYEFEPIPPQLSDEQARHVLGLEGNVWTEHAPPELVDRQAFPRLCALAEVAWSPKEGRDWDDFQRRLSVHYKRLDGLGVRYYVPPPQMARISSAAGGGQFELSTLTPLTGPAAFVEDALTVTFLPAFAGGEIRYALDSGEPTAASARFEQPLRIADSTIVRARTFLPNGNASPIAEQRFTRLAPHEPVSVDDAEPGLAYEYFEGIWGRLPAFDTFRPLAAGATEAIGPGVGAVRRGDAYALRFRGLFEAPADGIYTFHVSSDDGSRLLIGDTVVVDNDGAHPATERSGPVYLKTGRHALTIEFFELFGEQTLEVAVEGPGLPRQRMPSERLSISRAQREQAVARVPPAALKMPETVRPVPREPGPWMQRHEELCRRSRQAGVKLIFLGDSITQGWEGGGKDVWARYYAPRGAVNLGISGDRTQHVLWRLENGNLDGFPKDPSAAPKLAVVMIGTNNSTGNDHTADEIAQGIVAIVQTLHEKMPEAKVLLLAIFPRGEQPDPQREKIAEANRLASQRLADDKQVTYLDIGGRFLAPDGALPREIMPDFLHLSPRGYEIWAEAIEAKVQELLGERP
;
A
#
# COMPACT_ATOMS: atom_id res chain seq x y z
N LYS A 1 -24.59 -34.48 16.89
CA LYS A 1 -25.09 -35.85 17.19
C LYS A 1 -24.12 -36.65 18.07
N PHE A 2 -22.85 -36.85 17.66
CA PHE A 2 -21.85 -37.56 18.48
C PHE A 2 -21.69 -36.96 19.90
N LEU A 3 -21.44 -35.64 20.00
CA LEU A 3 -21.30 -34.94 21.30
C LEU A 3 -22.53 -35.11 22.20
N ASN A 4 -23.75 -34.93 21.66
CA ASN A 4 -24.99 -35.12 22.41
C ASN A 4 -25.13 -36.54 22.98
N SER A 5 -24.70 -37.58 22.23
CA SER A 5 -24.72 -38.97 22.73
C SER A 5 -23.82 -39.21 23.95
N LYS A 6 -22.90 -38.27 24.22
CA LYS A 6 -22.00 -38.25 25.37
C LYS A 6 -22.41 -37.22 26.44
N GLY A 7 -23.61 -36.65 26.34
CA GLY A 7 -24.10 -35.61 27.26
C GLY A 7 -23.33 -34.29 27.14
N ARG A 8 -22.71 -34.00 25.99
CA ARG A 8 -21.95 -32.77 25.73
C ARG A 8 -22.72 -31.86 24.75
N ARG A 9 -22.57 -30.55 24.92
CA ARG A 9 -23.11 -29.51 24.03
C ARG A 9 -22.01 -28.96 23.13
N LEU A 10 -22.34 -28.64 21.88
CA LEU A 10 -21.42 -27.99 20.96
C LEU A 10 -21.47 -26.47 21.18
N ILE A 11 -20.31 -25.85 21.27
CA ILE A 11 -20.12 -24.41 21.05
C ILE A 11 -19.31 -24.28 19.76
N GLY A 12 -19.70 -23.38 18.87
CA GLY A 12 -18.94 -23.07 17.66
C GLY A 12 -19.05 -21.59 17.30
N TRP A 13 -18.03 -21.08 16.62
CA TRP A 13 -18.03 -19.74 16.06
C TRP A 13 -19.21 -19.52 15.10
N ASP A 14 -19.68 -18.28 14.98
CA ASP A 14 -20.88 -17.93 14.22
C ASP A 14 -20.91 -18.38 12.75
N GLU A 15 -19.78 -18.77 12.14
CA GLU A 15 -19.72 -19.47 10.86
C GLU A 15 -20.57 -20.74 10.81
N ILE A 16 -20.80 -21.40 11.95
CA ILE A 16 -21.65 -22.61 11.98
C ILE A 16 -23.13 -22.32 11.64
N LEU A 17 -23.53 -21.04 11.56
CA LEU A 17 -24.82 -20.60 11.02
C LEU A 17 -24.96 -20.93 9.53
N GLU A 18 -23.85 -20.98 8.79
CA GLU A 18 -23.82 -21.26 7.36
C GLU A 18 -24.17 -22.75 7.11
N GLY A 19 -25.27 -22.99 6.40
CA GLY A 19 -25.74 -24.35 6.09
C GLY A 19 -26.72 -24.95 7.11
N GLY A 20 -27.09 -24.20 8.15
CA GLY A 20 -28.13 -24.56 9.13
C GLY A 20 -27.59 -25.20 10.40
N LEU A 21 -28.10 -24.76 11.56
CA LEU A 21 -27.62 -25.21 12.87
C LEU A 21 -28.18 -26.56 13.32
N ALA A 22 -27.38 -27.28 14.10
CA ALA A 22 -27.88 -28.39 14.91
C ALA A 22 -28.76 -27.84 16.05
N PRO A 23 -29.93 -28.43 16.38
CA PRO A 23 -30.92 -27.89 17.32
C PRO A 23 -30.42 -27.54 18.74
N ASN A 24 -29.27 -28.08 19.17
CA ASN A 24 -28.70 -27.88 20.51
C ASN A 24 -27.31 -27.22 20.46
N ALA A 25 -26.92 -26.62 19.34
CA ALA A 25 -25.66 -25.89 19.26
C ALA A 25 -25.80 -24.52 19.92
N THR A 26 -24.75 -24.12 20.63
CA THR A 26 -24.54 -22.77 21.15
C THR A 26 -23.61 -22.04 20.20
N VAL A 27 -23.93 -20.79 19.87
CA VAL A 27 -23.14 -19.96 18.94
C VAL A 27 -22.26 -18.98 19.73
N GLN A 28 -20.99 -18.88 19.35
CA GLN A 28 -20.11 -17.83 19.84
C GLN A 28 -19.95 -16.76 18.75
N SER A 29 -20.53 -15.58 18.99
CA SER A 29 -20.60 -14.50 17.99
C SER A 29 -19.36 -13.63 18.07
N TRP A 30 -18.53 -13.67 17.02
CA TRP A 30 -17.23 -12.98 17.01
C TRP A 30 -17.11 -11.94 15.90
N ARG A 31 -17.74 -12.13 14.75
CA ARG A 31 -17.70 -11.18 13.61
C ARG A 31 -18.57 -9.93 13.83
N GLY A 32 -19.13 -9.76 15.02
CA GLY A 32 -20.07 -8.70 15.38
C GLY A 32 -21.21 -9.25 16.23
N MET A 33 -22.30 -8.50 16.32
CA MET A 33 -23.50 -8.89 17.07
C MET A 33 -24.60 -9.51 16.19
N ASP A 34 -24.47 -9.47 14.86
CA ASP A 34 -25.50 -10.00 13.95
C ASP A 34 -25.64 -11.53 14.08
N GLY A 35 -24.53 -12.24 14.29
CA GLY A 35 -24.53 -13.67 14.57
C GLY A 35 -25.29 -14.01 15.86
N ALA A 36 -25.08 -13.21 16.91
CA ALA A 36 -25.80 -13.33 18.17
C ALA A 36 -27.31 -13.12 17.99
N VAL A 37 -27.71 -12.08 17.24
CA VAL A 37 -29.11 -11.80 16.94
C VAL A 37 -29.74 -12.96 16.16
N ALA A 38 -29.08 -13.41 15.10
CA ALA A 38 -29.57 -14.49 14.25
C ALA A 38 -29.72 -15.80 15.03
N ALA A 39 -28.73 -16.17 15.85
CA ALA A 39 -28.78 -17.39 16.64
C ALA A 39 -29.89 -17.35 17.71
N ALA A 40 -29.96 -16.27 18.50
CA ALA A 40 -30.99 -16.11 19.52
C ALA A 40 -32.41 -16.06 18.94
N ALA A 41 -32.59 -15.39 17.78
CA ALA A 41 -33.88 -15.36 17.08
C ALA A 41 -34.35 -16.74 16.59
N ASN A 42 -33.41 -17.66 16.36
CA ASN A 42 -33.69 -19.05 16.00
C ASN A 42 -33.70 -20.00 17.21
N GLY A 43 -33.70 -19.49 18.44
CA GLY A 43 -33.79 -20.27 19.67
C GLY A 43 -32.49 -20.97 20.08
N HIS A 44 -31.35 -20.54 19.53
CA HIS A 44 -30.04 -21.05 19.92
C HIS A 44 -29.42 -20.18 21.02
N ASP A 45 -28.80 -20.83 21.98
CA ASP A 45 -28.00 -20.16 23.01
C ASP A 45 -26.77 -19.48 22.39
N VAL A 46 -26.35 -18.34 22.96
CA VAL A 46 -25.28 -17.50 22.44
C VAL A 46 -24.29 -17.10 23.52
N ILE A 47 -23.01 -17.04 23.14
CA ILE A 47 -21.94 -16.35 23.88
C ILE A 47 -21.49 -15.16 23.03
N SER A 48 -21.57 -13.96 23.58
CA SER A 48 -21.20 -12.73 22.88
C SER A 48 -19.70 -12.46 23.04
N SER A 49 -18.92 -12.52 21.96
CA SER A 49 -17.48 -12.24 21.98
C SER A 49 -17.04 -11.45 20.74
N PRO A 50 -17.68 -10.31 20.41
CA PRO A 50 -17.38 -9.59 19.18
C PRO A 50 -15.98 -8.97 19.19
N THR A 51 -15.32 -8.96 18.03
CA THR A 51 -14.02 -8.29 17.83
C THR A 51 -14.01 -6.83 18.28
N SER A 52 -15.15 -6.16 18.17
CA SER A 52 -15.31 -4.75 18.53
C SER A 52 -15.19 -4.45 20.03
N HIS A 53 -15.29 -5.45 20.91
CA HIS A 53 -15.30 -5.26 22.37
C HIS A 53 -14.51 -6.32 23.16
N CYS A 54 -14.27 -7.50 22.59
CA CYS A 54 -13.82 -8.67 23.34
C CYS A 54 -12.52 -9.32 22.84
N TYR A 55 -11.88 -8.78 21.79
CA TYR A 55 -10.61 -9.32 21.27
C TYR A 55 -9.41 -8.64 21.93
N LEU A 56 -8.96 -9.23 23.03
CA LEU A 56 -7.92 -8.70 23.91
C LEU A 56 -6.50 -8.82 23.32
N ASP A 57 -6.33 -9.50 22.19
CA ASP A 57 -5.10 -9.50 21.40
C ASP A 57 -4.88 -8.18 20.62
N TYR A 58 -5.93 -7.38 20.44
CA TYR A 58 -5.82 -6.07 19.77
C TYR A 58 -5.03 -5.07 20.60
N ALA A 59 -4.40 -4.10 19.92
CA ALA A 59 -3.70 -3.00 20.56
C ALA A 59 -4.64 -2.23 21.51
N GLN A 60 -4.16 -1.88 22.70
CA GLN A 60 -4.98 -1.19 23.70
C GLN A 60 -4.57 0.26 23.94
N GLY A 61 -3.40 0.65 23.42
CA GLY A 61 -2.96 2.04 23.33
C GLY A 61 -2.22 2.30 22.03
N ARG A 62 -1.66 3.51 21.91
CA ARG A 62 -1.01 4.00 20.68
C ARG A 62 0.52 4.03 20.76
N GLY A 63 1.11 3.23 21.63
CA GLY A 63 2.57 3.16 21.81
C GLY A 63 3.22 2.41 20.65
N VAL A 64 4.45 2.78 20.25
CA VAL A 64 5.08 2.26 19.02
C VAL A 64 5.29 0.74 18.99
N ASP A 65 5.32 0.09 20.15
CA ASP A 65 5.47 -1.36 20.34
C ASP A 65 4.12 -2.11 20.46
N GLU A 66 3.01 -1.51 20.02
CA GLU A 66 1.69 -2.15 20.00
C GLU A 66 1.36 -2.79 18.63
N PRO A 67 0.59 -3.90 18.59
CA PRO A 67 0.21 -4.61 17.37
C PRO A 67 -0.94 -3.91 16.61
N HIS A 68 -0.73 -2.67 16.18
CA HIS A 68 -1.77 -1.82 15.59
C HIS A 68 -2.48 -2.39 14.36
N PHE A 69 -1.82 -3.30 13.61
CA PHE A 69 -2.38 -3.90 12.40
C PHE A 69 -3.53 -4.89 12.67
N MET A 70 -3.71 -5.35 13.92
CA MET A 70 -4.75 -6.31 14.29
C MET A 70 -6.08 -5.66 14.66
N GLY A 71 -6.05 -4.42 15.16
CA GLY A 71 -7.20 -3.70 15.67
C GLY A 71 -6.84 -2.81 16.87
N PHE A 72 -7.79 -1.98 17.33
CA PHE A 72 -7.63 -1.10 18.48
C PHE A 72 -8.81 -1.24 19.45
N LEU A 73 -8.55 -1.74 20.66
CA LEU A 73 -9.56 -2.02 21.67
C LEU A 73 -9.11 -1.46 23.04
N PRO A 74 -9.41 -0.19 23.34
CA PRO A 74 -9.06 0.40 24.63
C PRO A 74 -9.93 -0.13 25.77
N LEU A 75 -9.49 0.08 27.03
CA LEU A 75 -10.20 -0.34 28.24
C LEU A 75 -11.65 0.15 28.30
N GLU A 76 -11.86 1.44 27.99
CA GLU A 76 -13.18 2.07 27.96
C GLU A 76 -14.12 1.32 27.01
N ARG A 77 -13.62 0.95 25.83
CA ARG A 77 -14.42 0.23 24.85
C ARG A 77 -14.86 -1.15 25.33
N CYS A 78 -14.04 -1.85 26.10
CA CYS A 78 -14.44 -3.13 26.72
C CYS A 78 -15.55 -2.92 27.76
N TYR A 79 -15.47 -1.83 28.53
CA TYR A 79 -16.42 -1.52 29.60
C TYR A 79 -17.80 -1.09 29.10
N GLU A 80 -17.83 -0.35 27.99
CA GLU A 80 -19.06 0.08 27.29
C GLU A 80 -19.88 -1.07 26.73
N PHE A 81 -19.33 -2.29 26.68
CA PHE A 81 -19.97 -3.40 26.00
C PHE A 81 -21.32 -3.77 26.61
N GLU A 82 -22.29 -3.97 25.72
CA GLU A 82 -23.62 -4.48 26.05
C GLU A 82 -23.80 -5.85 25.39
N PRO A 83 -23.70 -6.95 26.16
CA PRO A 83 -23.66 -8.30 25.60
C PRO A 83 -25.00 -8.76 25.02
N ILE A 84 -26.10 -8.11 25.40
CA ILE A 84 -27.46 -8.38 24.92
C ILE A 84 -27.83 -7.33 23.85
N PRO A 85 -28.02 -7.72 22.57
CA PRO A 85 -28.45 -6.80 21.53
C PRO A 85 -29.83 -6.18 21.84
N PRO A 86 -30.00 -4.86 21.70
CA PRO A 86 -31.25 -4.17 22.04
C PRO A 86 -32.44 -4.53 21.12
N GLN A 87 -32.18 -5.18 19.98
CA GLN A 87 -33.21 -5.61 19.03
C GLN A 87 -33.87 -6.95 19.42
N LEU A 88 -33.31 -7.69 20.39
CA LEU A 88 -33.88 -8.94 20.86
C LEU A 88 -35.09 -8.69 21.76
N SER A 89 -36.12 -9.53 21.65
CA SER A 89 -37.21 -9.57 22.62
C SER A 89 -36.73 -10.12 23.98
N ASP A 90 -37.49 -9.91 25.05
CA ASP A 90 -37.18 -10.48 26.38
C ASP A 90 -37.03 -12.01 26.37
N GLU A 91 -37.74 -12.70 25.46
CA GLU A 91 -37.62 -14.15 25.29
C GLU A 91 -36.32 -14.52 24.59
N GLN A 92 -35.98 -13.83 23.50
CA GLN A 92 -34.75 -14.07 22.75
C GLN A 92 -33.50 -13.67 23.56
N ALA A 93 -33.58 -12.60 24.35
CA ALA A 93 -32.51 -12.13 25.21
C ALA A 93 -32.05 -13.19 26.22
N ARG A 94 -32.95 -14.09 26.66
CA ARG A 94 -32.62 -15.19 27.58
C ARG A 94 -31.70 -16.25 26.96
N HIS A 95 -31.59 -16.29 25.63
CA HIS A 95 -30.63 -17.16 24.94
C HIS A 95 -29.21 -16.59 24.96
N VAL A 96 -29.01 -15.32 25.29
CA VAL A 96 -27.66 -14.77 25.48
C VAL A 96 -27.17 -15.20 26.86
N LEU A 97 -26.28 -16.20 26.89
CA LEU A 97 -25.80 -16.81 28.14
C LEU A 97 -24.72 -15.99 28.85
N GLY A 98 -24.02 -15.12 28.10
CA GLY A 98 -22.96 -14.29 28.64
C GLY A 98 -22.01 -13.79 27.55
N LEU A 99 -20.81 -13.40 27.98
CA LEU A 99 -19.74 -12.92 27.12
C LEU A 99 -18.43 -13.67 27.36
N GLU A 100 -17.53 -13.61 26.39
CA GLU A 100 -16.16 -14.12 26.49
C GLU A 100 -15.16 -13.10 25.95
N GLY A 101 -14.06 -12.87 26.68
CA GLY A 101 -12.92 -12.10 26.21
C GLY A 101 -11.84 -13.02 25.65
N ASN A 102 -11.53 -12.86 24.37
CA ASN A 102 -10.63 -13.73 23.61
C ASN A 102 -9.20 -13.17 23.66
N VAL A 103 -8.20 -14.02 23.86
CA VAL A 103 -6.78 -13.65 23.72
C VAL A 103 -6.15 -14.62 22.72
N TRP A 104 -6.01 -14.18 21.48
CA TRP A 104 -5.25 -14.90 20.46
C TRP A 104 -3.74 -14.62 20.63
N THR A 105 -2.90 -15.59 20.27
CA THR A 105 -1.48 -15.59 20.66
C THR A 105 -0.50 -15.61 19.48
N GLU A 106 -0.93 -15.23 18.28
CA GLU A 106 -0.08 -15.12 17.09
C GLU A 106 1.10 -14.16 17.33
N HIS A 107 0.86 -13.10 18.11
CA HIS A 107 1.83 -12.04 18.42
C HIS A 107 1.98 -11.78 19.93
N ALA A 108 1.52 -12.74 20.75
CA ALA A 108 1.59 -12.66 22.20
C ALA A 108 2.45 -13.83 22.73
N PRO A 109 3.80 -13.70 22.77
CA PRO A 109 4.60 -14.68 23.49
C PRO A 109 4.15 -14.73 24.96
N PRO A 110 4.38 -15.83 25.69
CA PRO A 110 3.78 -16.07 27.00
C PRO A 110 3.94 -14.91 28.00
N GLU A 111 5.04 -14.17 27.93
CA GLU A 111 5.35 -13.02 28.78
C GLU A 111 4.51 -11.75 28.51
N LEU A 112 3.78 -11.68 27.39
CA LEU A 112 2.92 -10.56 26.99
C LEU A 112 1.41 -10.85 27.10
N VAL A 113 1.01 -12.09 27.38
CA VAL A 113 -0.41 -12.48 27.47
C VAL A 113 -1.13 -11.69 28.58
N ASP A 114 -0.53 -11.57 29.76
CA ASP A 114 -1.06 -10.76 30.86
C ASP A 114 -1.22 -9.29 30.46
N ARG A 115 -0.24 -8.75 29.72
CA ARG A 115 -0.24 -7.35 29.26
C ARG A 115 -1.42 -7.12 28.33
N GLN A 116 -1.71 -8.06 27.44
CA GLN A 116 -2.83 -7.98 26.51
C GLN A 116 -4.17 -8.09 27.24
N ALA A 117 -4.31 -9.04 28.16
CA ALA A 117 -5.57 -9.28 28.85
C ALA A 117 -5.91 -8.20 29.89
N PHE A 118 -4.96 -7.80 30.73
CA PHE A 118 -5.20 -6.88 31.85
C PHE A 118 -4.79 -5.45 31.50
N PRO A 119 -5.59 -4.44 31.87
CA PRO A 119 -6.76 -4.47 32.76
C PRO A 119 -8.11 -4.74 32.07
N ARG A 120 -8.14 -4.94 30.74
CA ARG A 120 -9.38 -5.07 29.96
C ARG A 120 -10.27 -6.23 30.42
N LEU A 121 -9.67 -7.32 30.85
CA LEU A 121 -10.38 -8.45 31.43
C LEU A 121 -11.12 -8.08 32.72
N CYS A 122 -10.63 -7.10 33.51
CA CYS A 122 -11.36 -6.58 34.67
C CYS A 122 -12.62 -5.81 34.24
N ALA A 123 -12.56 -5.07 33.13
CA ALA A 123 -13.75 -4.40 32.59
C ALA A 123 -14.77 -5.42 32.09
N LEU A 124 -14.35 -6.40 31.30
CA LEU A 124 -15.24 -7.46 30.81
C LEU A 124 -15.85 -8.28 31.97
N ALA A 125 -15.10 -8.52 33.04
CA ALA A 125 -15.63 -9.18 34.23
C ALA A 125 -16.75 -8.37 34.89
N GLU A 126 -16.64 -7.04 34.92
CA GLU A 126 -17.70 -6.18 35.43
C GLU A 126 -18.92 -6.14 34.50
N VAL A 127 -18.70 -6.08 33.18
CA VAL A 127 -19.77 -6.20 32.18
C VAL A 127 -20.52 -7.54 32.30
N ALA A 128 -19.80 -8.63 32.53
CA ALA A 128 -20.38 -9.96 32.62
C ALA A 128 -21.18 -10.19 33.91
N TRP A 129 -20.84 -9.48 35.00
CA TRP A 129 -21.34 -9.79 36.33
C TRP A 129 -22.29 -8.74 36.90
N SER A 130 -22.00 -7.45 36.70
CA SER A 130 -22.75 -6.35 37.32
C SER A 130 -23.98 -5.97 36.49
N PRO A 131 -25.12 -5.65 37.13
CA PRO A 131 -26.28 -5.09 36.43
C PRO A 131 -25.91 -3.81 35.69
N LYS A 132 -26.50 -3.61 34.49
CA LYS A 132 -26.21 -2.47 33.63
C LYS A 132 -26.40 -1.13 34.35
N GLU A 133 -27.45 -1.01 35.14
CA GLU A 133 -27.85 0.22 35.84
C GLU A 133 -26.86 0.61 36.95
N GLY A 134 -26.03 -0.33 37.42
CA GLY A 134 -25.03 -0.11 38.45
C GLY A 134 -23.62 0.12 37.91
N ARG A 135 -23.40 0.03 36.59
CA ARG A 135 -22.12 0.27 35.96
C ARG A 135 -21.90 1.78 35.78
N ASP A 136 -20.79 2.27 36.33
CA ASP A 136 -20.35 3.66 36.23
C ASP A 136 -18.85 3.70 35.91
N TRP A 137 -18.47 4.39 34.83
CA TRP A 137 -17.10 4.40 34.31
C TRP A 137 -16.11 5.06 35.27
N ASP A 138 -16.46 6.22 35.82
CA ASP A 138 -15.60 6.95 36.74
C ASP A 138 -15.38 6.16 38.03
N ASP A 139 -16.45 5.51 38.52
CA ASP A 139 -16.36 4.64 39.68
C ASP A 139 -15.53 3.38 39.41
N PHE A 140 -15.68 2.78 38.22
CA PHE A 140 -14.86 1.65 37.77
C PHE A 140 -13.38 2.02 37.74
N GLN A 141 -13.01 3.15 37.13
CA GLN A 141 -11.61 3.61 37.08
C GLN A 141 -11.04 3.83 38.50
N ARG A 142 -11.84 4.43 39.39
CA ARG A 142 -11.47 4.63 40.79
C ARG A 142 -11.22 3.30 41.50
N ARG A 143 -12.08 2.29 41.33
CA ARG A 143 -11.90 0.95 41.92
C ARG A 143 -10.74 0.18 41.27
N LEU A 144 -10.56 0.32 39.96
CA LEU A 144 -9.46 -0.28 39.21
C LEU A 144 -8.10 0.23 39.70
N SER A 145 -7.98 1.52 40.06
CA SER A 145 -6.77 2.09 40.66
C SER A 145 -6.29 1.32 41.90
N VAL A 146 -7.23 0.81 42.72
CA VAL A 146 -6.94 -0.05 43.87
C VAL A 146 -6.69 -1.49 43.43
N HIS A 147 -7.40 -1.97 42.42
CA HIS A 147 -7.28 -3.33 41.91
C HIS A 147 -5.89 -3.60 41.30
N TYR A 148 -5.22 -2.61 40.71
CA TYR A 148 -3.83 -2.77 40.25
C TYR A 148 -2.88 -3.25 41.35
N LYS A 149 -3.08 -2.82 42.61
CA LYS A 149 -2.27 -3.30 43.75
C LYS A 149 -2.48 -4.80 44.02
N ARG A 150 -3.65 -5.34 43.66
CA ARG A 150 -3.91 -6.79 43.74
C ARG A 150 -3.22 -7.53 42.61
N LEU A 151 -3.28 -6.99 41.39
CA LEU A 151 -2.56 -7.52 40.24
C LEU A 151 -1.05 -7.55 40.49
N ASP A 152 -0.50 -6.51 41.12
CA ASP A 152 0.88 -6.46 41.60
C ASP A 152 1.19 -7.63 42.56
N GLY A 153 0.34 -7.83 43.57
CA GLY A 153 0.52 -8.92 44.55
C GLY A 153 0.40 -10.32 43.94
N LEU A 154 -0.27 -10.45 42.79
CA LEU A 154 -0.40 -11.69 42.02
C LEU A 154 0.72 -11.86 40.97
N GLY A 155 1.57 -10.85 40.77
CA GLY A 155 2.64 -10.87 39.76
C GLY A 155 2.14 -10.73 38.31
N VAL A 156 0.92 -10.21 38.11
CA VAL A 156 0.33 -10.03 36.78
C VAL A 156 0.99 -8.85 36.06
N ARG A 157 1.50 -9.09 34.85
CA ARG A 157 2.13 -8.05 34.02
C ARG A 157 1.10 -7.29 33.18
N TYR A 158 0.24 -6.53 33.84
CA TYR A 158 -0.84 -5.78 33.17
C TYR A 158 -0.32 -4.63 32.30
N TYR A 159 -1.15 -4.14 31.39
CA TYR A 159 -0.86 -2.95 30.59
C TYR A 159 -0.77 -1.68 31.43
N VAL A 160 0.34 -0.95 31.25
CA VAL A 160 0.52 0.40 31.81
C VAL A 160 0.35 1.41 30.68
N PRO A 161 -0.62 2.35 30.77
CA PRO A 161 -0.75 3.41 29.80
C PRO A 161 0.55 4.22 29.64
N PRO A 162 0.99 4.49 28.40
CA PRO A 162 2.17 5.31 28.17
C PRO A 162 1.92 6.77 28.56
N PRO A 163 2.98 7.52 28.91
CA PRO A 163 2.83 8.92 29.27
C PRO A 163 2.34 9.72 28.06
N GLN A 164 1.29 10.53 28.26
CA GLN A 164 0.78 11.42 27.22
C GLN A 164 1.57 12.74 27.24
N MET A 165 2.06 13.18 26.08
CA MET A 165 2.77 14.45 25.96
C MET A 165 1.79 15.59 25.71
N ALA A 166 2.06 16.74 26.33
CA ALA A 166 1.30 17.96 26.12
C ALA A 166 2.24 19.17 25.94
N ARG A 167 1.81 20.12 25.10
CA ARG A 167 2.44 21.44 25.02
C ARG A 167 1.93 22.32 26.15
N ILE A 168 2.83 23.10 26.75
CA ILE A 168 2.48 24.20 27.65
C ILE A 168 2.42 25.48 26.82
N SER A 169 1.23 26.07 26.73
CA SER A 169 1.08 27.42 26.16
C SER A 169 1.78 28.44 27.07
N SER A 170 2.53 29.37 26.49
CA SER A 170 3.39 30.35 27.20
C SER A 170 2.66 31.36 28.09
N ALA A 171 1.35 31.18 28.34
CA ALA A 171 0.57 32.04 29.22
C ALA A 171 0.77 31.76 30.72
N ALA A 172 1.38 30.63 31.10
CA ALA A 172 1.57 30.28 32.51
C ALA A 172 2.91 30.82 33.04
N GLY A 173 2.89 32.06 33.55
CA GLY A 173 3.94 32.56 34.43
C GLY A 173 4.11 31.66 35.65
N GLY A 174 5.37 31.38 36.00
CA GLY A 174 5.84 30.48 37.07
C GLY A 174 4.87 30.22 38.23
N GLY A 175 4.16 29.10 38.14
CA GLY A 175 3.23 28.57 39.14
C GLY A 175 2.71 27.20 38.68
N GLN A 176 2.24 26.36 39.60
CA GLN A 176 1.73 25.01 39.32
C GLN A 176 0.88 24.95 38.04
N PHE A 177 1.21 24.02 37.14
CA PHE A 177 0.57 23.90 35.84
C PHE A 177 -0.92 23.53 35.98
N GLU A 178 -1.81 24.45 35.62
CA GLU A 178 -3.23 24.11 35.48
C GLU A 178 -3.43 23.22 34.25
N LEU A 179 -4.17 22.12 34.40
CA LEU A 179 -4.51 21.20 33.31
C LEU A 179 -5.18 21.90 32.11
N SER A 180 -5.87 23.03 32.35
CA SER A 180 -6.48 23.90 31.34
C SER A 180 -5.48 24.50 30.33
N THR A 181 -4.20 24.56 30.67
CA THR A 181 -3.13 25.15 29.84
C THR A 181 -2.40 24.13 28.95
N LEU A 182 -2.77 22.85 29.07
CA LEU A 182 -2.12 21.73 28.39
C LEU A 182 -2.87 21.36 27.12
N THR A 183 -2.14 21.26 26.01
CA THR A 183 -2.66 20.74 24.75
C THR A 183 -2.05 19.36 24.47
N PRO A 184 -2.81 18.26 24.60
CA PRO A 184 -2.33 16.93 24.27
C PRO A 184 -1.84 16.84 22.82
N LEU A 185 -0.74 16.12 22.60
CA LEU A 185 -0.19 15.89 21.27
C LEU A 185 -0.60 14.52 20.74
N THR A 186 -1.26 14.53 19.57
CA THR A 186 -1.66 13.32 18.85
C THR A 186 -1.07 13.36 17.44
N GLY A 187 0.21 13.01 17.30
CA GLY A 187 0.91 12.99 16.00
C GLY A 187 1.96 14.09 15.85
N PRO A 188 2.70 14.13 14.73
CA PRO A 188 3.85 15.02 14.53
C PRO A 188 3.55 16.47 14.88
N ALA A 189 4.46 17.09 15.63
CA ALA A 189 4.21 18.37 16.28
C ALA A 189 5.14 19.43 15.69
N ALA A 190 4.66 20.16 14.67
CA ALA A 190 5.40 21.27 14.06
C ALA A 190 5.34 22.56 14.91
N PHE A 191 6.41 23.35 14.89
CA PHE A 191 6.51 24.60 15.67
C PHE A 191 7.43 25.62 15.01
N VAL A 192 7.30 26.89 15.41
CA VAL A 192 8.01 28.03 14.80
C VAL A 192 8.70 28.91 15.84
N GLU A 193 8.29 28.77 17.10
CA GLU A 193 8.86 29.48 18.24
C GLU A 193 10.33 29.10 18.47
N ASP A 194 11.07 29.96 19.18
CA ASP A 194 12.46 29.70 19.55
C ASP A 194 12.62 28.43 20.41
N ALA A 195 11.58 28.07 21.16
CA ALA A 195 11.44 26.76 21.78
C ALA A 195 10.00 26.48 22.20
N LEU A 196 9.64 25.20 22.20
CA LEU A 196 8.46 24.68 22.87
C LEU A 196 8.79 24.23 24.30
N THR A 197 7.82 24.38 25.19
CA THR A 197 7.85 23.72 26.50
C THR A 197 6.87 22.55 26.48
N VAL A 198 7.38 21.35 26.71
CA VAL A 198 6.65 20.08 26.63
C VAL A 198 6.62 19.43 28.01
N THR A 199 5.46 18.98 28.45
CA THR A 199 5.30 18.22 29.69
C THR A 199 4.64 16.88 29.41
N PHE A 200 4.67 16.00 30.40
CA PHE A 200 3.84 14.80 30.39
C PHE A 200 2.62 15.02 31.29
N LEU A 201 1.46 14.54 30.85
CA LEU A 201 0.27 14.44 31.68
C LEU A 201 0.52 13.47 32.84
N PRO A 202 -0.24 13.60 33.96
CA PRO A 202 0.00 12.83 35.17
C PRO A 202 0.22 11.36 34.88
N ALA A 203 1.33 10.82 35.41
CA ALA A 203 1.67 9.42 35.25
C ALA A 203 0.55 8.54 35.81
N PHE A 204 0.48 7.31 35.30
CA PHE A 204 -0.20 6.24 36.01
C PHE A 204 0.25 6.26 37.48
N ALA A 205 -0.70 6.31 38.42
CA ALA A 205 -0.41 6.61 39.82
C ALA A 205 0.69 5.68 40.39
N GLY A 206 1.75 6.26 40.96
CA GLY A 206 2.90 5.53 41.46
C GLY A 206 3.97 5.15 40.41
N GLY A 207 3.78 5.55 39.15
CA GLY A 207 4.75 5.37 38.08
C GLY A 207 5.71 6.54 37.90
N GLU A 208 6.94 6.22 37.51
CA GLU A 208 7.99 7.17 37.20
C GLU A 208 8.17 7.30 35.68
N ILE A 209 8.19 8.53 35.16
CA ILE A 209 8.40 8.78 33.73
C ILE A 209 9.89 8.94 33.45
N ARG A 210 10.39 8.17 32.48
CA ARG A 210 11.75 8.24 31.94
C ARG A 210 11.69 8.57 30.47
N TYR A 211 12.65 9.34 29.97
CA TYR A 211 12.67 9.80 28.58
C TYR A 211 14.07 9.73 27.94
N ALA A 212 14.08 9.73 26.61
CA ALA A 212 15.25 9.84 25.75
C ALA A 212 14.94 10.82 24.61
N LEU A 213 15.97 11.52 24.14
CA LEU A 213 15.88 12.46 23.02
C LEU A 213 16.69 11.92 21.83
N ASP A 214 16.09 11.96 20.64
CA ASP A 214 16.59 11.59 19.31
C ASP A 214 16.98 10.13 19.12
N SER A 215 17.75 9.55 20.02
CA SER A 215 18.26 8.18 19.94
C SER A 215 18.03 7.39 21.22
N GLY A 216 17.94 6.07 21.04
CA GLY A 216 17.75 5.13 22.14
C GLY A 216 16.31 5.01 22.63
N GLU A 217 16.04 3.90 23.28
CA GLU A 217 14.79 3.65 23.99
C GLU A 217 14.91 4.12 25.45
N PRO A 218 13.85 4.69 26.04
CA PRO A 218 13.84 4.98 27.46
C PRO A 218 13.94 3.68 28.28
N THR A 219 14.96 3.60 29.12
CA THR A 219 15.17 2.53 30.11
C THR A 219 15.00 3.06 31.52
N ALA A 220 14.99 2.17 32.52
CA ALA A 220 14.99 2.58 33.92
C ALA A 220 16.22 3.44 34.31
N ALA A 221 17.30 3.39 33.52
CA ALA A 221 18.50 4.21 33.71
C ALA A 221 18.47 5.54 32.94
N SER A 222 17.50 5.76 32.05
CA SER A 222 17.38 6.99 31.26
C SER A 222 17.02 8.21 32.12
N ALA A 223 17.04 9.41 31.55
CA ALA A 223 16.72 10.63 32.28
C ALA A 223 15.30 10.56 32.88
N ARG A 224 15.20 10.89 34.17
CA ARG A 224 13.91 11.01 34.87
C ARG A 224 13.25 12.33 34.48
N PHE A 225 11.95 12.31 34.20
CA PHE A 225 11.17 13.53 34.04
C PHE A 225 10.89 14.16 35.40
N GLU A 226 11.44 15.35 35.64
CA GLU A 226 11.25 16.12 36.87
C GLU A 226 10.61 17.49 36.62
N GLN A 227 10.80 18.03 35.42
CA GLN A 227 10.30 19.34 34.99
C GLN A 227 10.06 19.32 33.47
N PRO A 228 9.21 20.22 32.95
CA PRO A 228 8.96 20.31 31.51
C PRO A 228 10.23 20.44 30.66
N LEU A 229 10.20 19.79 29.50
CA LEU A 229 11.28 19.75 28.52
C LEU A 229 11.22 20.99 27.63
N ARG A 230 12.38 21.63 27.39
CA ARG A 230 12.52 22.72 26.42
C ARG A 230 13.04 22.16 25.10
N ILE A 231 12.24 22.24 24.03
CA ILE A 231 12.56 21.75 22.68
C ILE A 231 12.83 22.94 21.77
N ALA A 232 14.09 23.20 21.45
CA ALA A 232 14.52 24.35 20.64
C ALA A 232 14.71 24.03 19.16
N ASP A 233 14.97 22.75 18.84
CA ASP A 233 15.22 22.26 17.48
C ASP A 233 14.37 21.01 17.21
N SER A 234 14.34 20.56 15.96
CA SER A 234 13.67 19.32 15.58
C SER A 234 14.23 18.16 16.42
N THR A 235 13.36 17.53 17.22
CA THR A 235 13.74 16.55 18.24
C THR A 235 12.72 15.41 18.26
N ILE A 236 13.18 14.17 18.42
CA ILE A 236 12.29 13.05 18.75
C ILE A 236 12.30 12.84 20.26
N VAL A 237 11.15 12.98 20.91
CA VAL A 237 11.01 12.66 22.33
C VAL A 237 10.41 11.26 22.45
N ARG A 238 11.09 10.38 23.19
CA ARG A 238 10.57 9.06 23.58
C ARG A 238 10.41 9.02 25.09
N ALA A 239 9.31 8.46 25.58
CA ALA A 239 9.06 8.35 27.02
C ALA A 239 8.34 7.05 27.40
N ARG A 240 8.59 6.57 28.62
CA ARG A 240 7.94 5.41 29.23
C ARG A 240 7.62 5.68 30.69
N THR A 241 6.55 5.06 31.17
CA THR A 241 6.23 4.97 32.60
C THR A 241 6.79 3.66 33.15
N PHE A 242 7.55 3.73 34.24
CA PHE A 242 8.09 2.60 34.98
C PHE A 242 7.42 2.47 36.34
N LEU A 243 6.95 1.28 36.70
CA LEU A 243 6.36 0.98 38.00
C LEU A 243 7.38 0.32 38.93
N PRO A 244 7.24 0.46 40.26
CA PRO A 244 8.17 -0.15 41.23
C PRO A 244 8.29 -1.67 41.16
N ASN A 245 7.26 -2.36 40.64
CA ASN A 245 7.22 -3.80 40.44
C ASN A 245 8.04 -4.27 39.20
N GLY A 246 8.65 -3.35 38.45
CA GLY A 246 9.40 -3.63 37.22
C GLY A 246 8.56 -3.63 35.94
N ASN A 247 7.24 -3.43 36.04
CA ASN A 247 6.36 -3.28 34.89
C ASN A 247 6.56 -1.90 34.24
N ALA A 248 6.37 -1.81 32.92
CA ALA A 248 6.59 -0.59 32.16
C ALA A 248 5.59 -0.43 31.03
N SER A 249 5.24 0.82 30.72
CA SER A 249 4.39 1.12 29.58
C SER A 249 5.09 0.79 28.24
N PRO A 250 4.31 0.70 27.15
CA PRO A 250 4.80 0.96 25.80
C PRO A 250 5.57 2.28 25.69
N ILE A 251 6.34 2.45 24.61
CA ILE A 251 7.03 3.71 24.32
C ILE A 251 6.04 4.71 23.71
N ALA A 252 5.87 5.85 24.37
CA ALA A 252 5.31 7.05 23.74
C ALA A 252 6.41 7.72 22.91
N GLU A 253 6.16 7.93 21.62
CA GLU A 253 7.07 8.67 20.74
C GLU A 253 6.36 9.89 20.16
N GLN A 254 7.06 11.03 20.17
CA GLN A 254 6.59 12.26 19.57
C GLN A 254 7.74 12.92 18.81
N ARG A 255 7.51 13.17 17.52
CA ARG A 255 8.43 13.97 16.70
C ARG A 255 8.03 15.44 16.76
N PHE A 256 8.97 16.29 17.12
CA PHE A 256 8.86 17.74 17.03
C PHE A 256 9.66 18.23 15.83
N THR A 257 9.04 19.03 14.98
CA THR A 257 9.69 19.57 13.78
C THR A 257 9.68 21.09 13.85
N ARG A 258 10.87 21.70 13.90
CA ARG A 258 10.99 23.15 13.78
C ARG A 258 10.87 23.56 12.32
N LEU A 259 9.93 24.45 12.04
CA LEU A 259 9.69 24.98 10.69
C LEU A 259 10.34 26.35 10.54
N ALA A 260 11.06 26.54 9.44
CA ALA A 260 11.52 27.86 9.02
C ALA A 260 10.37 28.63 8.34
N PRO A 261 10.30 29.97 8.49
CA PRO A 261 9.37 30.79 7.72
C PRO A 261 9.67 30.73 6.23
N HIS A 262 8.65 30.40 5.45
CA HIS A 262 8.65 30.65 4.02
C HIS A 262 8.13 32.06 3.77
N GLU A 263 8.94 32.90 3.15
CA GLU A 263 8.59 34.28 2.77
C GLU A 263 7.69 34.29 1.52
N PRO A 264 6.79 35.27 1.36
CA PRO A 264 5.94 35.36 0.18
C PRO A 264 6.72 35.94 -1.01
N VAL A 265 6.23 35.66 -2.22
CA VAL A 265 6.71 36.25 -3.47
C VAL A 265 5.79 37.37 -3.94
N SER A 266 6.36 38.44 -4.47
CA SER A 266 5.59 39.53 -5.11
C SER A 266 5.40 39.23 -6.58
N VAL A 267 4.13 39.19 -7.02
CA VAL A 267 3.74 38.96 -8.42
C VAL A 267 2.64 39.96 -8.76
N ASP A 268 2.97 40.97 -9.57
CA ASP A 268 2.10 42.11 -9.88
C ASP A 268 0.97 41.76 -10.86
N ASP A 269 1.15 40.67 -11.64
CA ASP A 269 0.29 40.22 -12.73
C ASP A 269 -0.34 38.84 -12.45
N ALA A 270 -0.69 38.57 -11.20
CA ALA A 270 -1.30 37.30 -10.81
C ALA A 270 -2.75 37.19 -11.30
N GLU A 271 -3.07 36.09 -11.99
CA GLU A 271 -4.40 35.74 -12.50
C GLU A 271 -4.88 34.44 -11.85
N PRO A 272 -6.20 34.19 -11.72
CA PRO A 272 -6.72 32.95 -11.14
C PRO A 272 -6.25 31.67 -11.85
N GLY A 273 -5.98 30.63 -11.08
CA GLY A 273 -5.65 29.29 -11.56
C GLY A 273 -4.16 28.92 -11.49
N LEU A 274 -3.80 27.81 -12.13
CA LEU A 274 -2.47 27.22 -12.19
C LEU A 274 -2.08 26.94 -13.65
N ALA A 275 -0.79 26.94 -13.95
CA ALA A 275 -0.28 26.32 -15.16
C ALA A 275 -0.32 24.81 -14.98
N TYR A 276 -0.72 24.07 -16.01
CA TYR A 276 -0.54 22.63 -16.07
C TYR A 276 0.34 22.25 -17.25
N GLU A 277 1.05 21.15 -17.10
CA GLU A 277 1.78 20.43 -18.14
C GLU A 277 1.38 18.96 -18.07
N TYR A 278 1.04 18.37 -19.22
CA TYR A 278 0.62 16.99 -19.37
C TYR A 278 1.66 16.23 -20.21
N PHE A 279 2.01 15.05 -19.73
CA PHE A 279 3.01 14.17 -20.32
C PHE A 279 2.40 12.77 -20.44
N GLU A 280 2.80 12.00 -21.43
CA GLU A 280 2.46 10.58 -21.52
C GLU A 280 3.74 9.75 -21.42
N GLY A 281 3.66 8.66 -20.69
CA GLY A 281 4.80 7.80 -20.41
C GLY A 281 4.51 6.83 -19.28
N ILE A 282 5.33 5.80 -19.18
CA ILE A 282 5.23 4.79 -18.14
C ILE A 282 6.36 5.01 -17.15
N TRP A 283 6.01 5.36 -15.92
CA TRP A 283 6.95 5.61 -14.84
C TRP A 283 6.51 4.88 -13.56
N GLY A 284 7.45 4.34 -12.79
CA GLY A 284 7.19 3.82 -11.44
C GLY A 284 7.41 4.86 -10.33
N ARG A 285 7.87 6.06 -10.71
CA ARG A 285 8.18 7.22 -9.86
C ARG A 285 7.99 8.49 -10.68
N LEU A 286 7.85 9.65 -10.03
CA LEU A 286 7.68 10.92 -10.70
C LEU A 286 8.77 11.15 -11.75
N PRO A 287 8.41 11.49 -13.00
CA PRO A 287 9.39 11.75 -14.04
C PRO A 287 10.25 12.95 -13.70
N ALA A 288 11.47 12.97 -14.23
CA ALA A 288 12.25 14.20 -14.31
C ALA A 288 11.59 15.15 -15.33
N PHE A 289 10.51 15.83 -14.95
CA PHE A 289 9.65 16.58 -15.87
C PHE A 289 10.39 17.52 -16.81
N ASP A 290 11.49 18.13 -16.36
CA ASP A 290 12.29 19.07 -17.16
C ASP A 290 13.11 18.39 -18.27
N THR A 291 13.25 17.07 -18.26
CA THR A 291 13.88 16.29 -19.35
C THR A 291 12.88 15.91 -20.44
N PHE A 292 11.57 16.12 -20.22
CA PHE A 292 10.51 15.77 -21.16
C PHE A 292 9.86 17.03 -21.74
N ARG A 293 9.39 16.92 -22.98
CA ARG A 293 8.55 17.95 -23.58
C ARG A 293 7.08 17.63 -23.27
N PRO A 294 6.29 18.55 -22.69
CA PRO A 294 4.87 18.31 -22.45
C PRO A 294 4.12 18.15 -23.78
N LEU A 295 3.14 17.23 -23.78
CA LEU A 295 2.23 16.97 -24.91
C LEU A 295 1.06 17.95 -24.94
N ALA A 296 0.66 18.44 -23.78
CA ALA A 296 -0.28 19.54 -23.63
C ALA A 296 0.14 20.42 -22.45
N ALA A 297 -0.15 21.71 -22.54
CA ALA A 297 0.07 22.66 -21.47
C ALA A 297 -0.96 23.78 -21.58
N GLY A 298 -1.23 24.45 -20.47
CA GLY A 298 -2.17 25.55 -20.44
C GLY A 298 -2.43 26.03 -19.02
N ALA A 299 -3.55 26.71 -18.82
CA ALA A 299 -4.01 27.15 -17.51
C ALA A 299 -5.30 26.43 -17.09
N THR A 300 -5.46 26.20 -15.80
CA THR A 300 -6.60 25.49 -15.20
C THR A 300 -6.89 26.01 -13.80
N GLU A 301 -8.15 25.99 -13.37
CA GLU A 301 -8.53 26.24 -11.97
C GLU A 301 -8.72 24.93 -11.18
N ALA A 302 -8.67 23.79 -11.86
CA ALA A 302 -8.78 22.46 -11.26
C ALA A 302 -7.40 21.81 -11.09
N ILE A 303 -7.24 21.12 -9.96
CA ILE A 303 -6.14 20.18 -9.70
C ILE A 303 -6.68 18.76 -9.88
N GLY A 304 -5.92 17.92 -10.59
CA GLY A 304 -6.18 16.49 -10.75
C GLY A 304 -6.44 16.03 -12.20
N PRO A 305 -6.81 14.75 -12.39
CA PRO A 305 -7.03 14.14 -13.70
C PRO A 305 -8.13 14.81 -14.54
N GLY A 306 -9.03 15.56 -13.90
CA GLY A 306 -10.14 16.26 -14.55
C GLY A 306 -9.74 17.46 -15.41
N VAL A 307 -8.44 17.80 -15.51
CA VAL A 307 -7.97 18.82 -16.47
C VAL A 307 -8.23 18.29 -17.88
N GLY A 308 -9.00 19.02 -18.69
CA GLY A 308 -9.44 18.58 -20.03
C GLY A 308 -8.35 18.29 -21.07
N ALA A 309 -7.08 18.41 -20.69
CA ALA A 309 -5.92 18.00 -21.47
C ALA A 309 -5.48 16.55 -21.21
N VAL A 310 -5.96 15.91 -20.14
CA VAL A 310 -5.75 14.49 -19.89
C VAL A 310 -6.53 13.70 -20.95
N ARG A 311 -5.80 12.85 -21.69
CA ARG A 311 -6.36 12.12 -22.85
C ARG A 311 -6.45 10.61 -22.61
N ARG A 312 -5.96 10.14 -21.46
CA ARG A 312 -5.83 8.72 -21.12
C ARG A 312 -6.32 8.48 -19.69
N GLY A 313 -6.71 7.25 -19.39
CA GLY A 313 -6.93 6.79 -18.02
C GLY A 313 -5.62 6.50 -17.29
N ASP A 314 -4.58 6.11 -18.04
CA ASP A 314 -3.34 5.54 -17.51
C ASP A 314 -2.09 6.05 -18.25
N ALA A 315 -0.91 5.81 -17.66
CA ALA A 315 0.42 6.08 -18.21
C ALA A 315 0.57 7.53 -18.69
N TYR A 316 0.34 8.45 -17.75
CA TYR A 316 0.51 9.87 -17.95
C TYR A 316 1.05 10.56 -16.69
N ALA A 317 1.50 11.80 -16.83
CA ALA A 317 1.91 12.63 -15.71
C ALA A 317 1.41 14.05 -15.87
N LEU A 318 1.17 14.70 -14.74
CA LEU A 318 0.75 16.08 -14.62
C LEU A 318 1.74 16.85 -13.75
N ARG A 319 2.07 18.06 -14.18
CA ARG A 319 2.75 19.04 -13.34
C ARG A 319 1.95 20.32 -13.32
N PHE A 320 1.56 20.75 -12.14
CA PHE A 320 0.91 22.03 -11.89
C PHE A 320 1.90 23.01 -11.27
N ARG A 321 1.89 24.26 -11.73
CA ARG A 321 2.71 25.34 -11.18
C ARG A 321 1.90 26.62 -11.03
N GLY A 322 2.08 27.31 -9.91
CA GLY A 322 1.46 28.60 -9.67
C GLY A 322 1.81 29.11 -8.28
N LEU A 323 0.83 29.73 -7.64
CA LEU A 323 0.95 30.40 -6.37
C LEU A 323 -0.22 29.98 -5.47
N PHE A 324 0.07 29.71 -4.21
CA PHE A 324 -0.91 29.60 -3.14
C PHE A 324 -0.91 30.87 -2.29
N GLU A 325 -2.06 31.48 -2.05
CA GLU A 325 -2.21 32.64 -1.18
C GLU A 325 -2.55 32.24 0.27
N ALA A 326 -1.58 32.43 1.16
CA ALA A 326 -1.75 32.28 2.60
C ALA A 326 -2.42 33.55 3.18
N PRO A 327 -3.65 33.47 3.74
CA PRO A 327 -4.36 34.64 4.26
C PRO A 327 -3.76 35.23 5.55
N ALA A 328 -2.95 34.46 6.27
CA ALA A 328 -2.33 34.87 7.52
C ALA A 328 -1.04 34.10 7.78
N ASP A 329 -0.17 34.66 8.62
CA ASP A 329 1.01 33.97 9.14
C ASP A 329 0.59 32.72 9.92
N GLY A 330 1.17 31.57 9.62
CA GLY A 330 0.93 30.36 10.40
C GLY A 330 1.36 29.07 9.74
N ILE A 331 1.17 27.97 10.46
CA ILE A 331 1.46 26.63 9.98
C ILE A 331 0.27 26.16 9.14
N TYR A 332 0.53 25.84 7.88
CA TYR A 332 -0.41 25.23 6.96
C TYR A 332 -0.05 23.77 6.79
N THR A 333 -1.04 22.88 6.83
CA THR A 333 -0.85 21.46 6.49
C THR A 333 -1.46 21.21 5.13
N PHE A 334 -0.64 20.72 4.20
CA PHE A 334 -1.11 20.26 2.90
C PHE A 334 -1.30 18.75 2.94
N HIS A 335 -2.39 18.28 2.35
CA HIS A 335 -2.74 16.86 2.21
C HIS A 335 -2.84 16.55 0.72
N VAL A 336 -2.19 15.48 0.28
CA VAL A 336 -2.25 15.00 -1.11
C VAL A 336 -2.64 13.53 -1.08
N SER A 337 -3.73 13.19 -1.77
CA SER A 337 -4.19 11.81 -1.97
C SER A 337 -4.06 11.45 -3.44
N SER A 338 -3.36 10.36 -3.76
CA SER A 338 -3.17 9.91 -5.14
C SER A 338 -3.10 8.39 -5.31
N ASP A 339 -3.60 7.88 -6.46
CA ASP A 339 -3.59 6.44 -6.85
C ASP A 339 -2.27 5.97 -7.48
N ASP A 340 -1.29 6.86 -7.55
CA ASP A 340 0.12 6.58 -7.80
C ASP A 340 0.92 7.78 -7.27
N GLY A 341 2.14 7.99 -7.77
CA GLY A 341 3.06 8.94 -7.15
C GLY A 341 2.68 10.41 -7.34
N SER A 342 2.76 11.17 -6.25
CA SER A 342 2.60 12.62 -6.25
C SER A 342 3.56 13.34 -5.30
N ARG A 343 3.77 14.63 -5.55
CA ARG A 343 4.60 15.50 -4.71
C ARG A 343 4.06 16.93 -4.71
N LEU A 344 4.07 17.58 -3.55
CA LEU A 344 3.72 18.99 -3.40
C LEU A 344 4.87 19.77 -2.79
N LEU A 345 5.22 20.87 -3.45
CA LEU A 345 6.26 21.79 -3.04
C LEU A 345 5.71 23.19 -2.80
N ILE A 346 6.22 23.85 -1.76
CA ILE A 346 6.10 25.30 -1.55
C ILE A 346 7.49 25.92 -1.70
N GLY A 347 7.65 26.80 -2.69
CA GLY A 347 8.97 27.19 -3.19
C GLY A 347 9.74 25.95 -3.64
N ASP A 348 10.93 25.76 -3.08
CA ASP A 348 11.77 24.58 -3.32
C ASP A 348 11.64 23.53 -2.20
N THR A 349 10.77 23.78 -1.20
CA THR A 349 10.59 22.86 -0.06
C THR A 349 9.55 21.81 -0.42
N VAL A 350 9.95 20.54 -0.42
CA VAL A 350 9.01 19.42 -0.50
C VAL A 350 8.22 19.36 0.81
N VAL A 351 6.92 19.65 0.72
CA VAL A 351 6.01 19.63 1.87
C VAL A 351 5.31 18.27 1.96
N VAL A 352 4.91 17.70 0.83
CA VAL A 352 4.32 16.35 0.76
C VAL A 352 5.08 15.54 -0.28
N ASP A 353 5.57 14.36 0.11
CA ASP A 353 6.16 13.37 -0.80
C ASP A 353 5.34 12.09 -0.69
N ASN A 354 4.64 11.76 -1.76
CA ASN A 354 3.81 10.58 -1.92
C ASN A 354 4.21 9.88 -3.23
N ASP A 355 5.51 9.82 -3.53
CA ASP A 355 6.05 9.30 -4.79
C ASP A 355 6.20 7.76 -4.77
N GLY A 356 6.17 7.14 -5.95
CA GLY A 356 6.17 5.70 -6.16
C GLY A 356 4.82 5.16 -6.58
N ALA A 357 4.80 3.97 -7.20
CA ALA A 357 3.55 3.29 -7.55
C ALA A 357 2.87 2.70 -6.31
N HIS A 358 1.60 3.03 -6.07
CA HIS A 358 0.84 2.59 -4.90
C HIS A 358 -0.66 2.91 -5.05
N PRO A 359 -1.59 2.15 -4.44
CA PRO A 359 -3.01 2.52 -4.48
C PRO A 359 -3.28 3.86 -3.79
N ALA A 360 -4.49 4.40 -3.99
CA ALA A 360 -4.97 5.67 -3.45
C ALA A 360 -4.61 5.87 -1.97
N THR A 361 -3.57 6.68 -1.74
CA THR A 361 -2.98 6.91 -0.41
C THR A 361 -2.86 8.39 -0.15
N GLU A 362 -3.32 8.85 1.01
CA GLU A 362 -3.12 10.23 1.47
C GLU A 362 -1.81 10.38 2.27
N ARG A 363 -1.04 11.42 1.94
CA ARG A 363 0.08 11.93 2.75
C ARG A 363 -0.12 13.40 3.04
N SER A 364 0.51 13.88 4.11
CA SER A 364 0.41 15.27 4.51
C SER A 364 1.71 15.80 5.11
N GLY A 365 1.91 17.11 5.03
CA GLY A 365 3.05 17.77 5.63
C GLY A 365 2.79 19.23 5.99
N PRO A 366 3.36 19.71 7.11
CA PRO A 366 3.21 21.09 7.54
C PRO A 366 4.30 22.01 6.97
N VAL A 367 3.97 23.28 6.76
CA VAL A 367 4.92 24.36 6.38
C VAL A 367 4.48 25.67 7.03
N TYR A 368 5.45 26.49 7.49
CA TYR A 368 5.14 27.80 8.05
C TYR A 368 5.18 28.85 6.93
N LEU A 369 4.02 29.45 6.64
CA LEU A 369 3.88 30.47 5.61
C LEU A 369 3.67 31.82 6.27
N LYS A 370 4.37 32.83 5.75
CA LYS A 370 4.04 34.24 5.98
C LYS A 370 2.81 34.62 5.17
N THR A 371 2.12 35.68 5.56
CA THR A 371 0.96 36.17 4.84
C THR A 371 1.36 36.62 3.43
N GLY A 372 0.67 36.12 2.40
CA GLY A 372 0.94 36.46 1.01
C GLY A 372 0.99 35.24 0.08
N ARG A 373 1.54 35.43 -1.12
CA ARG A 373 1.59 34.38 -2.16
C ARG A 373 2.87 33.58 -2.06
N HIS A 374 2.77 32.27 -2.20
CA HIS A 374 3.90 31.33 -2.18
C HIS A 374 3.90 30.50 -3.45
N ALA A 375 5.07 30.30 -4.05
CA ALA A 375 5.19 29.40 -5.19
C ALA A 375 4.71 27.99 -4.81
N LEU A 376 3.83 27.42 -5.62
CA LEU A 376 3.24 26.10 -5.45
C LEU A 376 3.58 25.25 -6.67
N THR A 377 4.10 24.05 -6.44
CA THR A 377 4.25 23.01 -7.48
C THR A 377 3.57 21.73 -7.00
N ILE A 378 2.75 21.13 -7.86
CA ILE A 378 2.13 19.82 -7.60
C ILE A 378 2.49 18.92 -8.78
N GLU A 379 3.10 17.79 -8.49
CA GLU A 379 3.53 16.80 -9.47
C GLU A 379 2.79 15.49 -9.22
N PHE A 380 2.43 14.80 -10.30
CA PHE A 380 1.65 13.56 -10.26
C PHE A 380 2.00 12.70 -11.47
N PHE A 381 2.05 11.38 -11.29
CA PHE A 381 1.95 10.44 -12.39
C PHE A 381 0.88 9.39 -12.08
N GLU A 382 0.24 8.93 -13.14
CA GLU A 382 -0.69 7.82 -13.15
C GLU A 382 -0.05 6.70 -13.97
N LEU A 383 0.16 5.55 -13.35
CA LEU A 383 0.72 4.37 -13.98
C LEU A 383 -0.41 3.61 -14.67
N PHE A 384 -1.27 2.96 -13.89
CA PHE A 384 -2.45 2.21 -14.35
C PHE A 384 -3.47 2.03 -13.22
N GLY A 385 -4.76 2.07 -13.54
CA GLY A 385 -5.83 1.65 -12.63
C GLY A 385 -6.92 2.69 -12.45
N GLU A 386 -7.34 2.92 -11.20
CA GLU A 386 -8.14 4.11 -10.90
C GLU A 386 -7.20 5.33 -10.98
N GLN A 387 -7.75 6.54 -11.01
CA GLN A 387 -6.90 7.73 -11.09
C GLN A 387 -7.43 8.79 -10.15
N THR A 388 -6.63 9.10 -9.14
CA THR A 388 -6.97 10.11 -8.14
C THR A 388 -5.79 11.04 -7.95
N LEU A 389 -6.06 12.34 -7.91
CA LEU A 389 -5.19 13.34 -7.32
C LEU A 389 -6.08 14.39 -6.66
N GLU A 390 -6.14 14.35 -5.33
CA GLU A 390 -6.83 15.33 -4.52
C GLU A 390 -5.84 16.06 -3.62
N VAL A 391 -5.98 17.39 -3.57
CA VAL A 391 -5.17 18.23 -2.69
C VAL A 391 -6.11 18.98 -1.75
N ALA A 392 -5.83 18.90 -0.46
CA ALA A 392 -6.53 19.64 0.59
C ALA A 392 -5.53 20.44 1.43
N VAL A 393 -6.03 21.48 2.10
CA VAL A 393 -5.23 22.36 2.96
C VAL A 393 -6.01 22.72 4.21
N GLU A 394 -5.29 22.87 5.32
CA GLU A 394 -5.77 23.48 6.55
C GLU A 394 -4.72 24.47 7.09
N GLY A 395 -5.16 25.46 7.87
CA GLY A 395 -4.28 26.47 8.44
C GLY A 395 -5.03 27.54 9.23
N PRO A 396 -4.37 28.64 9.62
CA PRO A 396 -5.02 29.73 10.36
C PRO A 396 -6.24 30.29 9.63
N GLY A 397 -7.41 30.18 10.24
CA GLY A 397 -8.68 30.64 9.64
C GLY A 397 -9.16 29.80 8.45
N LEU A 398 -8.52 28.65 8.17
CA LEU A 398 -8.88 27.73 7.10
C LEU A 398 -9.09 26.33 7.70
N PRO A 399 -10.36 25.88 7.89
CA PRO A 399 -10.60 24.47 8.23
C PRO A 399 -10.12 23.58 7.09
N ARG A 400 -9.82 22.30 7.40
CA ARG A 400 -9.48 21.32 6.36
C ARG A 400 -10.53 21.29 5.27
N GLN A 401 -10.10 21.62 4.07
CA GLN A 401 -10.94 21.65 2.88
C GLN A 401 -10.11 21.33 1.65
N ARG A 402 -10.79 20.88 0.58
CA ARG A 402 -10.16 20.78 -0.75
C ARG A 402 -9.52 22.12 -1.12
N MET A 403 -8.37 22.08 -1.78
CA MET A 403 -7.61 23.28 -2.15
C MET A 403 -8.53 24.33 -2.81
N PRO A 404 -8.77 25.48 -2.15
CA PRO A 404 -9.70 26.49 -2.64
C PRO A 404 -9.12 27.18 -3.88
N SER A 405 -9.82 27.11 -5.01
CA SER A 405 -9.32 27.65 -6.28
C SER A 405 -9.14 29.17 -6.25
N GLU A 406 -9.90 29.87 -5.42
CA GLU A 406 -9.76 31.31 -5.17
C GLU A 406 -8.45 31.69 -4.48
N ARG A 407 -7.71 30.73 -3.90
CA ARG A 407 -6.38 30.91 -3.34
C ARG A 407 -5.26 30.53 -4.30
N LEU A 408 -5.60 30.09 -5.51
CA LEU A 408 -4.65 29.69 -6.53
C LEU A 408 -4.53 30.76 -7.59
N SER A 409 -3.29 31.16 -7.88
CA SER A 409 -3.00 32.09 -8.96
C SER A 409 -1.75 31.71 -9.74
N ILE A 410 -1.61 32.26 -10.93
CA ILE A 410 -0.47 32.08 -11.82
C ILE A 410 -0.08 33.47 -12.36
N SER A 411 1.19 33.76 -12.60
CA SER A 411 1.53 35.02 -13.28
C SER A 411 1.06 35.01 -14.74
N ARG A 412 0.72 36.17 -15.28
CA ARG A 412 0.33 36.32 -16.68
C ARG A 412 1.44 35.84 -17.62
N ALA A 413 2.71 36.13 -17.32
CA ALA A 413 3.84 35.62 -18.09
C ALA A 413 3.90 34.07 -18.11
N GLN A 414 3.69 33.41 -16.95
CA GLN A 414 3.63 31.96 -16.88
C GLN A 414 2.42 31.40 -17.63
N ARG A 415 1.28 32.10 -17.58
CA ARG A 415 0.07 31.73 -18.33
C ARG A 415 0.30 31.78 -19.84
N GLU A 416 0.86 32.88 -20.34
CA GLU A 416 1.19 33.07 -21.75
C GLU A 416 2.21 32.00 -22.21
N GLN A 417 3.22 31.70 -21.39
CA GLN A 417 4.19 30.65 -21.68
C GLN A 417 3.55 29.25 -21.70
N ALA A 418 2.67 28.92 -20.76
CA ALA A 418 1.97 27.64 -20.70
C ALA A 418 1.08 27.44 -21.94
N VAL A 419 0.38 28.49 -22.38
CA VAL A 419 -0.44 28.48 -23.61
C VAL A 419 0.43 28.39 -24.88
N ALA A 420 1.59 29.04 -24.91
CA ALA A 420 2.48 29.03 -26.07
C ALA A 420 3.24 27.71 -26.28
N ARG A 421 3.38 26.86 -25.24
CA ARG A 421 4.09 25.57 -25.32
C ARG A 421 3.36 24.49 -26.12
N VAL A 422 2.12 24.73 -26.58
CA VAL A 422 1.28 23.76 -27.31
C VAL A 422 1.85 23.45 -28.71
N PRO A 423 2.25 22.20 -29.02
CA PRO A 423 2.50 21.78 -30.39
C PRO A 423 1.18 21.44 -31.11
N PRO A 424 0.95 21.90 -32.36
CA PRO A 424 -0.17 21.45 -33.19
C PRO A 424 0.17 20.09 -33.82
N ALA A 425 0.18 19.04 -33.01
CA ALA A 425 0.03 17.65 -33.46
C ALA A 425 -0.13 16.77 -32.22
N ALA A 426 -1.24 16.04 -32.13
CA ALA A 426 -1.32 14.91 -31.23
C ALA A 426 -0.24 13.90 -31.64
N LEU A 427 0.81 13.77 -30.83
CA LEU A 427 1.74 12.66 -30.96
C LEU A 427 0.94 11.38 -30.71
N LYS A 428 0.87 10.51 -31.73
CA LYS A 428 0.29 9.18 -31.60
C LYS A 428 1.18 8.37 -30.67
N MET A 429 0.59 7.69 -29.69
CA MET A 429 1.27 6.64 -28.92
C MET A 429 2.09 5.72 -29.82
N PRO A 430 3.21 5.15 -29.37
CA PRO A 430 3.87 4.15 -30.18
C PRO A 430 2.93 2.98 -30.45
N GLU A 431 3.06 2.35 -31.62
CA GLU A 431 2.23 1.20 -31.97
C GLU A 431 2.41 0.06 -30.95
N THR A 432 3.61 -0.07 -30.38
CA THR A 432 4.04 -1.14 -29.47
C THR A 432 3.20 -1.35 -28.21
N VAL A 433 2.50 -0.32 -27.74
CA VAL A 433 1.67 -0.34 -26.52
C VAL A 433 0.18 -0.36 -26.83
N ARG A 434 -0.19 -0.36 -28.10
CA ARG A 434 -1.59 -0.39 -28.52
C ARG A 434 -1.97 -1.82 -28.88
N PRO A 435 -3.08 -2.37 -28.36
CA PRO A 435 -3.58 -3.67 -28.78
C PRO A 435 -4.00 -3.61 -30.26
N VAL A 436 -3.19 -4.17 -31.15
CA VAL A 436 -3.47 -4.19 -32.59
C VAL A 436 -3.42 -5.63 -33.10
N PRO A 437 -4.44 -6.12 -33.84
CA PRO A 437 -4.34 -7.41 -34.50
C PRO A 437 -3.41 -7.33 -35.71
N ARG A 438 -2.82 -8.44 -36.09
CA ARG A 438 -2.16 -8.53 -37.39
C ARG A 438 -3.18 -8.63 -38.52
N GLU A 439 -2.73 -8.37 -39.75
CA GLU A 439 -3.55 -8.67 -40.93
C GLU A 439 -4.06 -10.12 -40.89
N PRO A 440 -5.35 -10.37 -41.24
CA PRO A 440 -5.93 -11.71 -41.18
C PRO A 440 -5.10 -12.76 -41.92
N GLY A 441 -4.89 -13.91 -41.28
CA GLY A 441 -4.07 -14.98 -41.84
C GLY A 441 -4.02 -16.22 -40.95
N PRO A 442 -3.10 -17.17 -41.24
CA PRO A 442 -3.01 -18.44 -40.51
C PRO A 442 -2.80 -18.31 -39.00
N TRP A 443 -2.28 -17.16 -38.54
CA TRP A 443 -2.11 -16.87 -37.12
C TRP A 443 -3.44 -16.80 -36.35
N MET A 444 -4.56 -16.44 -36.99
CA MET A 444 -5.88 -16.40 -36.34
C MET A 444 -6.36 -17.79 -35.92
N GLN A 445 -6.16 -18.80 -36.78
CA GLN A 445 -6.49 -20.18 -36.43
C GLN A 445 -5.63 -20.68 -35.25
N ARG A 446 -4.36 -20.27 -35.22
CA ARG A 446 -3.49 -20.54 -34.06
C ARG A 446 -4.01 -19.83 -32.82
N HIS A 447 -4.38 -18.55 -32.90
CA HIS A 447 -4.95 -17.79 -31.77
C HIS A 447 -6.18 -18.50 -31.18
N GLU A 448 -7.11 -18.93 -32.03
CA GLU A 448 -8.30 -19.68 -31.59
C GLU A 448 -7.95 -21.02 -30.92
N GLU A 449 -6.94 -21.74 -31.42
CA GLU A 449 -6.40 -22.95 -30.79
C GLU A 449 -5.78 -22.64 -29.42
N LEU A 450 -5.00 -21.56 -29.30
CA LEU A 450 -4.40 -21.14 -28.04
C LEU A 450 -5.47 -20.77 -27.01
N CYS A 451 -6.51 -20.01 -27.41
CA CYS A 451 -7.66 -19.72 -26.55
C CYS A 451 -8.37 -20.99 -26.07
N ARG A 452 -8.46 -22.04 -26.90
CA ARG A 452 -8.98 -23.35 -26.48
C ARG A 452 -8.08 -24.05 -25.48
N ARG A 453 -6.75 -23.98 -25.66
CA ARG A 453 -5.78 -24.55 -24.71
C ARG A 453 -5.79 -23.84 -23.36
N SER A 454 -5.92 -22.52 -23.34
CA SER A 454 -6.04 -21.75 -22.09
C SER A 454 -7.29 -22.10 -21.27
N ARG A 455 -8.32 -22.70 -21.89
CA ARG A 455 -9.54 -23.17 -21.19
C ARG A 455 -9.39 -24.58 -20.61
N GLN A 456 -8.27 -25.27 -20.82
CA GLN A 456 -8.07 -26.60 -20.27
C GLN A 456 -7.81 -26.52 -18.76
N ALA A 457 -8.41 -27.42 -17.99
CA ALA A 457 -8.21 -27.47 -16.54
C ALA A 457 -6.76 -27.82 -16.19
N GLY A 458 -6.22 -27.19 -15.15
CA GLY A 458 -4.90 -27.53 -14.59
C GLY A 458 -3.71 -26.77 -15.16
N VAL A 459 -3.93 -25.68 -15.92
CA VAL A 459 -2.83 -24.81 -16.37
C VAL A 459 -2.26 -24.01 -15.20
N LYS A 460 -0.96 -24.17 -14.93
CA LYS A 460 -0.26 -23.46 -13.85
C LYS A 460 0.80 -22.47 -14.33
N LEU A 461 1.32 -22.69 -15.54
CA LEU A 461 2.44 -21.96 -16.11
C LEU A 461 2.09 -21.56 -17.55
N ILE A 462 2.28 -20.29 -17.90
CA ILE A 462 2.08 -19.83 -19.28
C ILE A 462 3.38 -19.29 -19.85
N PHE A 463 3.65 -19.58 -21.13
CA PHE A 463 4.72 -18.95 -21.89
C PHE A 463 4.13 -18.01 -22.93
N LEU A 464 4.49 -16.73 -22.86
CA LEU A 464 4.04 -15.69 -23.80
C LEU A 464 5.23 -15.17 -24.59
N GLY A 465 5.02 -15.01 -25.91
CA GLY A 465 6.04 -14.48 -26.79
C GLY A 465 5.73 -14.67 -28.26
N ASP A 466 6.80 -14.67 -29.05
CA ASP A 466 6.76 -14.68 -30.51
C ASP A 466 7.11 -16.05 -31.12
N SER A 467 7.83 -16.07 -32.25
CA SER A 467 8.26 -17.27 -32.96
C SER A 467 9.23 -18.12 -32.15
N ILE A 468 10.07 -17.50 -31.32
CA ILE A 468 11.01 -18.23 -30.47
C ILE A 468 10.24 -18.97 -29.37
N THR A 469 9.21 -18.35 -28.79
CA THR A 469 8.33 -19.02 -27.83
C THR A 469 7.46 -20.09 -28.52
N GLN A 470 6.93 -19.82 -29.71
CA GLN A 470 6.21 -20.84 -30.49
C GLN A 470 7.07 -22.08 -30.77
N GLY A 471 8.38 -21.93 -30.97
CA GLY A 471 9.27 -23.03 -31.33
C GLY A 471 9.47 -24.11 -30.25
N TRP A 472 8.95 -23.91 -29.02
CA TRP A 472 8.77 -25.01 -28.06
C TRP A 472 7.88 -26.14 -28.60
N GLU A 473 7.01 -25.89 -29.58
CA GLU A 473 6.22 -26.94 -30.27
C GLU A 473 7.01 -27.66 -31.38
N GLY A 474 8.18 -27.13 -31.76
CA GLY A 474 9.05 -27.67 -32.81
C GLY A 474 10.38 -28.15 -32.25
N GLY A 475 11.44 -27.37 -32.46
CA GLY A 475 12.79 -27.71 -32.03
C GLY A 475 12.93 -27.92 -30.51
N GLY A 476 12.08 -27.29 -29.71
CA GLY A 476 12.07 -27.43 -28.25
C GLY A 476 11.15 -28.51 -27.70
N LYS A 477 10.42 -29.27 -28.54
CA LYS A 477 9.32 -30.15 -28.09
C LYS A 477 9.73 -31.19 -27.06
N ASP A 478 10.91 -31.79 -27.22
CA ASP A 478 11.40 -32.86 -26.35
C ASP A 478 11.89 -32.29 -25.00
N VAL A 479 12.40 -31.05 -25.03
CA VAL A 479 12.76 -30.29 -23.82
C VAL A 479 11.50 -29.84 -23.09
N TRP A 480 10.50 -29.33 -23.80
CA TRP A 480 9.20 -28.94 -23.23
C TRP A 480 8.51 -30.11 -22.53
N ALA A 481 8.48 -31.28 -23.16
CA ALA A 481 7.91 -32.50 -22.58
C ALA A 481 8.58 -32.89 -21.26
N ARG A 482 9.86 -32.57 -21.09
CA ARG A 482 10.66 -32.88 -19.89
C ARG A 482 10.46 -31.86 -18.77
N TYR A 483 10.54 -30.56 -19.09
CA TYR A 483 10.61 -29.49 -18.09
C TYR A 483 9.27 -28.84 -17.76
N TYR A 484 8.34 -28.75 -18.73
CA TYR A 484 7.18 -27.87 -18.62
C TYR A 484 5.84 -28.59 -18.75
N ALA A 485 5.74 -29.64 -19.57
CA ALA A 485 4.52 -30.44 -19.65
C ALA A 485 4.08 -31.02 -18.29
N PRO A 486 4.98 -31.55 -17.42
CA PRO A 486 4.58 -32.04 -16.10
C PRO A 486 4.04 -30.96 -15.16
N ARG A 487 4.37 -29.68 -15.42
CA ARG A 487 3.90 -28.53 -14.64
C ARG A 487 2.56 -27.98 -15.11
N GLY A 488 1.92 -28.62 -16.09
CA GLY A 488 0.71 -28.07 -16.72
C GLY A 488 0.99 -26.76 -17.43
N ALA A 489 2.14 -26.64 -18.09
CA ALA A 489 2.50 -25.45 -18.84
C ALA A 489 1.76 -25.38 -20.17
N VAL A 490 1.42 -24.16 -20.60
CA VAL A 490 0.87 -23.90 -21.93
C VAL A 490 1.75 -22.90 -22.69
N ASN A 491 2.01 -23.21 -23.96
CA ASN A 491 2.74 -22.33 -24.86
C ASN A 491 1.76 -21.45 -25.64
N LEU A 492 1.80 -20.13 -25.40
CA LEU A 492 0.99 -19.11 -26.05
C LEU A 492 1.78 -18.26 -27.07
N GLY A 493 2.92 -18.76 -27.56
CA GLY A 493 3.74 -18.09 -28.57
C GLY A 493 3.09 -18.10 -29.95
N ILE A 494 3.19 -16.99 -30.69
CA ILE A 494 2.77 -16.88 -32.09
C ILE A 494 3.89 -16.23 -32.92
N SER A 495 4.27 -16.91 -34.00
CA SER A 495 5.34 -16.49 -34.89
C SER A 495 5.07 -15.14 -35.55
N GLY A 496 6.03 -14.22 -35.44
CA GLY A 496 5.95 -12.86 -35.97
C GLY A 496 5.25 -11.86 -35.06
N ASP A 497 4.82 -12.26 -33.86
CA ASP A 497 4.21 -11.31 -32.92
C ASP A 497 5.21 -10.25 -32.45
N ARG A 498 4.65 -9.04 -32.32
CA ARG A 498 5.24 -7.87 -31.70
C ARG A 498 4.49 -7.60 -30.41
N THR A 499 4.98 -6.69 -29.58
CA THR A 499 4.32 -6.37 -28.30
C THR A 499 2.83 -6.01 -28.46
N GLN A 500 2.49 -5.19 -29.47
CA GLN A 500 1.10 -4.82 -29.79
C GLN A 500 0.18 -6.01 -30.13
N HIS A 501 0.74 -7.03 -30.76
CA HIS A 501 -0.01 -8.22 -31.17
C HIS A 501 -0.28 -9.11 -29.96
N VAL A 502 0.70 -9.23 -29.04
CA VAL A 502 0.49 -9.94 -27.77
C VAL A 502 -0.59 -9.25 -26.95
N LEU A 503 -0.51 -7.92 -26.78
CA LEU A 503 -1.52 -7.13 -26.07
C LEU A 503 -2.93 -7.39 -26.61
N TRP A 504 -3.10 -7.33 -27.93
CA TRP A 504 -4.38 -7.63 -28.56
C TRP A 504 -4.89 -9.03 -28.21
N ARG A 505 -4.03 -10.05 -28.22
CA ARG A 505 -4.44 -11.42 -27.88
C ARG A 505 -4.85 -11.56 -26.42
N LEU A 506 -4.16 -10.90 -25.50
CA LEU A 506 -4.52 -10.91 -24.07
C LEU A 506 -5.91 -10.29 -23.83
N GLU A 507 -6.29 -9.29 -24.63
CA GLU A 507 -7.63 -8.70 -24.62
C GLU A 507 -8.68 -9.51 -25.37
N ASN A 508 -8.27 -10.40 -26.28
CA ASN A 508 -9.16 -11.12 -27.20
C ASN A 508 -9.10 -12.64 -27.00
N GLY A 509 -9.21 -13.11 -25.75
CA GLY A 509 -9.51 -14.50 -25.45
C GLY A 509 -8.39 -15.36 -24.89
N ASN A 510 -7.13 -14.93 -24.99
CA ASN A 510 -5.98 -15.79 -24.70
C ASN A 510 -5.87 -16.13 -23.20
N LEU A 511 -6.45 -15.29 -22.32
CA LEU A 511 -6.51 -15.49 -20.88
C LEU A 511 -7.93 -15.73 -20.33
N ASP A 512 -8.97 -15.56 -21.15
CA ASP A 512 -10.39 -15.66 -20.72
C ASP A 512 -10.79 -17.05 -20.21
N GLY A 513 -9.99 -18.07 -20.52
CA GLY A 513 -10.21 -19.43 -20.09
C GLY A 513 -9.77 -19.74 -18.66
N PHE A 514 -9.02 -18.85 -18.02
CA PHE A 514 -8.47 -19.11 -16.70
C PHE A 514 -9.49 -18.83 -15.58
N PRO A 515 -9.52 -19.66 -14.52
CA PRO A 515 -10.40 -19.41 -13.38
C PRO A 515 -10.14 -18.04 -12.76
N LYS A 516 -11.20 -17.34 -12.37
CA LYS A 516 -11.08 -16.11 -11.57
C LYS A 516 -10.70 -16.40 -10.11
N ASP A 517 -10.93 -17.63 -9.65
CA ASP A 517 -10.44 -18.11 -8.36
C ASP A 517 -8.91 -18.15 -8.39
N PRO A 518 -8.21 -17.33 -7.57
CA PRO A 518 -6.76 -17.27 -7.59
C PRO A 518 -6.10 -18.59 -7.21
N SER A 519 -6.77 -19.47 -6.47
CA SER A 519 -6.25 -20.80 -6.11
C SER A 519 -6.13 -21.73 -7.32
N ALA A 520 -6.95 -21.49 -8.36
CA ALA A 520 -7.06 -22.31 -9.57
C ALA A 520 -6.51 -21.64 -10.84
N ALA A 521 -6.19 -20.34 -10.80
CA ALA A 521 -5.55 -19.59 -11.88
C ALA A 521 -4.07 -19.97 -12.07
N PRO A 522 -3.49 -19.73 -13.27
CA PRO A 522 -2.05 -19.86 -13.49
C PRO A 522 -1.25 -19.04 -12.46
N LYS A 523 -0.15 -19.61 -11.97
CA LYS A 523 0.68 -19.02 -10.91
C LYS A 523 1.87 -18.24 -11.45
N LEU A 524 2.30 -18.53 -12.67
CA LEU A 524 3.48 -17.95 -13.29
C LEU A 524 3.28 -17.72 -14.78
N ALA A 525 3.65 -16.53 -15.24
CA ALA A 525 3.82 -16.21 -16.66
C ALA A 525 5.30 -16.00 -16.99
N VAL A 526 5.82 -16.74 -17.97
CA VAL A 526 7.15 -16.50 -18.55
C VAL A 526 6.95 -15.67 -19.81
N VAL A 527 7.52 -14.46 -19.82
CA VAL A 527 7.34 -13.50 -20.92
C VAL A 527 8.68 -13.26 -21.60
N MET A 528 8.73 -13.48 -22.91
CA MET A 528 9.87 -13.12 -23.76
C MET A 528 9.33 -12.64 -25.10
N ILE A 529 9.41 -11.33 -25.35
CA ILE A 529 8.81 -10.67 -26.52
C ILE A 529 9.56 -9.39 -26.87
N GLY A 530 9.58 -9.03 -28.14
CA GLY A 530 10.12 -7.76 -28.63
C GLY A 530 11.16 -7.91 -29.74
N THR A 531 11.61 -9.13 -30.05
CA THR A 531 12.60 -9.35 -31.13
C THR A 531 12.08 -8.86 -32.49
N ASN A 532 10.78 -9.04 -32.76
CA ASN A 532 10.17 -8.59 -34.02
C ASN A 532 9.98 -7.08 -34.09
N ASN A 533 9.86 -6.40 -32.94
CA ASN A 533 9.83 -4.93 -32.89
C ASN A 533 11.21 -4.32 -33.15
N SER A 534 12.29 -5.05 -32.85
CA SER A 534 13.67 -4.57 -33.00
C SER A 534 14.17 -4.49 -34.45
N THR A 535 13.41 -5.03 -35.42
CA THR A 535 13.83 -5.13 -36.82
C THR A 535 13.97 -3.76 -37.47
N GLY A 536 15.13 -3.49 -38.08
CA GLY A 536 15.38 -2.25 -38.81
C GLY A 536 15.10 -1.00 -37.95
N ASN A 537 14.30 -0.08 -38.48
CA ASN A 537 13.85 1.14 -37.79
C ASN A 537 12.37 1.09 -37.39
N ASP A 538 11.79 -0.11 -37.25
CA ASP A 538 10.37 -0.27 -36.98
C ASP A 538 9.98 0.38 -35.64
N HIS A 539 10.76 0.14 -34.60
CA HIS A 539 10.60 0.75 -33.28
C HIS A 539 11.95 1.05 -32.62
N THR A 540 11.96 2.05 -31.75
CA THR A 540 13.07 2.40 -30.86
C THR A 540 13.13 1.46 -29.65
N ALA A 541 14.28 1.39 -28.98
CA ALA A 541 14.43 0.59 -27.76
C ALA A 541 13.42 0.98 -26.67
N ASP A 542 13.14 2.28 -26.55
CA ASP A 542 12.19 2.79 -25.57
C ASP A 542 10.75 2.32 -25.85
N GLU A 543 10.29 2.41 -27.10
CA GLU A 543 8.96 1.95 -27.50
C GLU A 543 8.79 0.45 -27.29
N ILE A 544 9.85 -0.34 -27.54
CA ILE A 544 9.86 -1.78 -27.27
C ILE A 544 9.69 -2.05 -25.76
N ALA A 545 10.48 -1.36 -24.94
CA ALA A 545 10.39 -1.48 -23.50
C ALA A 545 9.01 -1.09 -22.96
N GLN A 546 8.41 0.00 -23.46
CA GLN A 546 7.04 0.37 -23.12
C GLN A 546 6.04 -0.73 -23.47
N GLY A 547 6.17 -1.36 -24.64
CA GLY A 547 5.32 -2.48 -25.05
C GLY A 547 5.45 -3.72 -24.16
N ILE A 548 6.66 -4.03 -23.69
CA ILE A 548 6.90 -5.11 -22.72
C ILE A 548 6.23 -4.79 -21.38
N VAL A 549 6.40 -3.57 -20.88
CA VAL A 549 5.81 -3.13 -19.62
C VAL A 549 4.28 -3.21 -19.68
N ALA A 550 3.67 -2.74 -20.77
CA ALA A 550 2.23 -2.85 -20.99
C ALA A 550 1.75 -4.30 -20.95
N ILE A 551 2.48 -5.25 -21.53
CA ILE A 551 2.12 -6.69 -21.48
C ILE A 551 2.13 -7.21 -20.05
N VAL A 552 3.16 -6.87 -19.27
CA VAL A 552 3.27 -7.28 -17.86
C VAL A 552 2.11 -6.72 -17.04
N GLN A 553 1.72 -5.48 -17.28
CA GLN A 553 0.58 -4.86 -16.59
C GLN A 553 -0.75 -5.48 -16.97
N THR A 554 -1.00 -5.72 -18.27
CA THR A 554 -2.19 -6.46 -18.72
C THR A 554 -2.25 -7.86 -18.09
N LEU A 555 -1.11 -8.50 -17.80
CA LEU A 555 -1.07 -9.77 -17.07
C LEU A 555 -1.46 -9.58 -15.61
N HIS A 556 -0.97 -8.56 -14.91
CA HIS A 556 -1.36 -8.25 -13.54
C HIS A 556 -2.85 -7.90 -13.42
N GLU A 557 -3.42 -7.14 -14.36
CA GLU A 557 -4.86 -6.84 -14.38
C GLU A 557 -5.71 -8.10 -14.52
N LYS A 558 -5.31 -9.01 -15.43
CA LYS A 558 -6.10 -10.21 -15.74
C LYS A 558 -5.82 -11.38 -14.79
N MET A 559 -4.65 -11.39 -14.14
CA MET A 559 -4.17 -12.44 -13.23
C MET A 559 -3.39 -11.80 -12.06
N PRO A 560 -4.06 -11.13 -11.11
CA PRO A 560 -3.43 -10.27 -10.10
C PRO A 560 -2.49 -10.99 -9.13
N GLU A 561 -2.65 -12.30 -8.95
CA GLU A 561 -1.81 -13.15 -8.09
C GLU A 561 -0.71 -13.90 -8.85
N ALA A 562 -0.65 -13.77 -10.18
CA ALA A 562 0.34 -14.47 -10.99
C ALA A 562 1.66 -13.70 -10.97
N LYS A 563 2.74 -14.41 -10.64
CA LYS A 563 4.10 -13.88 -10.80
C LYS A 563 4.48 -13.82 -12.28
N VAL A 564 5.40 -12.92 -12.62
CA VAL A 564 5.93 -12.80 -13.99
C VAL A 564 7.43 -13.02 -13.97
N LEU A 565 7.90 -14.02 -14.72
CA LEU A 565 9.31 -14.17 -15.08
C LEU A 565 9.53 -13.49 -16.43
N LEU A 566 10.03 -12.25 -16.40
CA LEU A 566 10.36 -11.49 -17.59
C LEU A 566 11.78 -11.86 -18.04
N LEU A 567 11.89 -12.48 -19.21
CA LEU A 567 13.18 -12.77 -19.82
C LEU A 567 13.61 -11.61 -20.71
N ALA A 568 14.91 -11.30 -20.65
CA ALA A 568 15.55 -10.44 -21.65
C ALA A 568 15.26 -10.95 -23.07
N ILE A 569 14.98 -10.06 -24.02
CA ILE A 569 14.95 -10.39 -25.45
C ILE A 569 16.32 -10.97 -25.80
N PHE A 570 16.32 -12.17 -26.39
CA PHE A 570 17.55 -12.89 -26.71
C PHE A 570 18.38 -12.18 -27.79
N PRO A 571 19.72 -12.33 -27.76
CA PRO A 571 20.58 -11.79 -28.81
C PRO A 571 20.25 -12.45 -30.16
N ARG A 572 20.33 -11.65 -31.22
CA ARG A 572 20.22 -12.09 -32.62
C ARG A 572 21.35 -11.50 -33.45
N GLY A 573 21.44 -11.94 -34.70
CA GLY A 573 22.56 -11.64 -35.60
C GLY A 573 23.80 -12.44 -35.22
N GLU A 574 24.71 -12.69 -36.16
CA GLU A 574 25.90 -13.50 -35.90
C GLU A 574 26.87 -12.78 -34.95
N GLN A 575 27.15 -11.52 -35.24
CA GLN A 575 28.10 -10.67 -34.51
C GLN A 575 27.37 -9.55 -33.76
N PRO A 576 28.00 -8.90 -32.77
CA PRO A 576 27.48 -7.66 -32.20
C PRO A 576 27.17 -6.64 -33.30
N ASP A 577 25.95 -6.11 -33.31
CA ASP A 577 25.48 -5.16 -34.30
C ASP A 577 24.51 -4.14 -33.66
N PRO A 578 24.12 -3.06 -34.37
CA PRO A 578 23.21 -2.06 -33.82
C PRO A 578 21.83 -2.61 -33.44
N GLN A 579 21.39 -3.72 -34.05
CA GLN A 579 20.13 -4.36 -33.66
C GLN A 579 20.26 -5.02 -32.28
N ARG A 580 21.40 -5.66 -31.99
CA ARG A 580 21.71 -6.25 -30.69
C ARG A 580 21.88 -5.19 -29.61
N GLU A 581 22.48 -4.05 -29.93
CA GLU A 581 22.55 -2.89 -29.01
C GLU A 581 21.16 -2.35 -28.67
N LYS A 582 20.29 -2.20 -29.68
CA LYS A 582 18.89 -1.79 -29.48
C LYS A 582 18.13 -2.76 -28.57
N ILE A 583 18.33 -4.06 -28.76
CA ILE A 583 17.75 -5.11 -27.91
C ILE A 583 18.24 -4.97 -26.46
N ALA A 584 19.55 -4.81 -26.26
CA ALA A 584 20.13 -4.64 -24.93
C ALA A 584 19.58 -3.40 -24.22
N GLU A 585 19.41 -2.29 -24.94
CA GLU A 585 18.81 -1.07 -24.39
C GLU A 585 17.32 -1.25 -24.06
N ALA A 586 16.55 -1.93 -24.91
CA ALA A 586 15.14 -2.22 -24.61
C ALA A 586 15.00 -3.09 -23.36
N ASN A 587 15.86 -4.10 -23.21
CA ASN A 587 15.92 -4.96 -22.03
C ASN A 587 16.23 -4.14 -20.76
N ARG A 588 17.24 -3.27 -20.82
CA ARG A 588 17.64 -2.39 -19.71
C ARG A 588 16.49 -1.48 -19.27
N LEU A 589 15.81 -0.86 -20.23
CA LEU A 589 14.68 0.05 -19.96
C LEU A 589 13.48 -0.70 -19.38
N ALA A 590 13.13 -1.86 -19.94
CA ALA A 590 12.02 -2.67 -19.42
C ALA A 590 12.30 -3.15 -17.99
N SER A 591 13.52 -3.65 -17.72
CA SER A 591 13.89 -4.11 -16.38
C SER A 591 13.90 -2.97 -15.36
N GLN A 592 14.33 -1.77 -15.75
CA GLN A 592 14.34 -0.61 -14.85
C GLN A 592 12.92 -0.13 -14.52
N ARG A 593 12.02 -0.12 -15.50
CA ARG A 593 10.62 0.30 -15.31
C ARG A 593 9.83 -0.64 -14.41
N LEU A 594 10.20 -1.92 -14.38
CA LEU A 594 9.54 -2.96 -13.58
C LEU A 594 10.30 -3.32 -12.30
N ALA A 595 11.36 -2.57 -11.95
CA ALA A 595 12.25 -2.92 -10.84
C ALA A 595 11.56 -2.86 -9.46
N ASP A 596 10.58 -1.96 -9.29
CA ASP A 596 9.84 -1.78 -8.04
C ASP A 596 8.63 -2.75 -7.94
N ASP A 597 8.32 -3.51 -8.99
CA ASP A 597 7.24 -4.50 -9.01
C ASP A 597 7.68 -5.82 -8.37
N LYS A 598 7.13 -6.13 -7.18
CA LYS A 598 7.46 -7.32 -6.40
C LYS A 598 6.97 -8.63 -7.03
N GLN A 599 6.06 -8.59 -7.99
CA GLN A 599 5.56 -9.77 -8.69
C GLN A 599 6.37 -10.10 -9.95
N VAL A 600 7.24 -9.18 -10.38
CA VAL A 600 8.09 -9.36 -11.56
C VAL A 600 9.49 -9.79 -11.14
N THR A 601 9.99 -10.85 -11.76
CA THR A 601 11.40 -11.22 -11.72
C THR A 601 11.99 -11.10 -13.12
N TYR A 602 12.92 -10.16 -13.30
CA TYR A 602 13.69 -10.03 -14.52
C TYR A 602 14.87 -11.01 -14.55
N LEU A 603 15.09 -11.69 -15.67
CA LEU A 603 16.21 -12.60 -15.85
C LEU A 603 16.81 -12.49 -17.26
N ASP A 604 18.09 -12.14 -17.34
CA ASP A 604 18.85 -12.13 -18.59
C ASP A 604 19.68 -13.40 -18.73
N ILE A 605 19.32 -14.24 -19.70
CA ILE A 605 20.05 -15.46 -20.06
C ILE A 605 20.78 -15.33 -21.40
N GLY A 606 20.77 -14.14 -22.04
CA GLY A 606 21.29 -13.93 -23.38
C GLY A 606 22.76 -14.33 -23.53
N GLY A 607 23.57 -14.04 -22.50
CA GLY A 607 24.99 -14.43 -22.46
C GLY A 607 25.23 -15.94 -22.52
N ARG A 608 24.24 -16.79 -22.18
CA ARG A 608 24.35 -18.25 -22.28
C ARG A 608 24.32 -18.77 -23.72
N PHE A 609 23.82 -17.95 -24.66
CA PHE A 609 23.76 -18.30 -26.07
C PHE A 609 25.00 -17.85 -26.86
N LEU A 610 25.86 -17.03 -26.25
CA LEU A 610 27.00 -16.42 -26.93
C LEU A 610 28.29 -17.20 -26.67
N ALA A 611 29.15 -17.25 -27.68
CA ALA A 611 30.54 -17.65 -27.53
C ALA A 611 31.34 -16.58 -26.76
N PRO A 612 32.54 -16.89 -26.23
CA PRO A 612 33.36 -15.94 -25.48
C PRO A 612 33.74 -14.66 -26.24
N ASP A 613 33.76 -14.70 -27.57
CA ASP A 613 34.00 -13.55 -28.45
C ASP A 613 32.73 -12.72 -28.74
N GLY A 614 31.58 -13.11 -28.18
CA GLY A 614 30.29 -12.48 -28.40
C GLY A 614 29.57 -12.94 -29.66
N ALA A 615 30.11 -13.89 -30.44
CA ALA A 615 29.43 -14.44 -31.59
C ALA A 615 28.28 -15.37 -31.17
N LEU A 616 27.22 -15.42 -31.99
CA LEU A 616 26.08 -16.32 -31.79
C LEU A 616 26.30 -17.61 -32.61
N PRO A 617 26.57 -18.77 -31.99
CA PRO A 617 26.91 -19.98 -32.74
C PRO A 617 25.71 -20.56 -33.49
N ARG A 618 25.93 -21.04 -34.72
CA ARG A 618 24.89 -21.72 -35.53
C ARG A 618 24.35 -23.00 -34.88
N GLU A 619 25.14 -23.65 -34.03
CA GLU A 619 24.66 -24.79 -33.25
C GLU A 619 23.55 -24.39 -32.28
N ILE A 620 23.57 -23.15 -31.77
CA ILE A 620 22.59 -22.63 -30.81
C ILE A 620 21.43 -21.95 -31.53
N MET A 621 21.72 -21.09 -32.52
CA MET A 621 20.72 -20.45 -33.38
C MET A 621 21.15 -20.56 -34.86
N PRO A 622 20.65 -21.55 -35.62
CA PRO A 622 21.14 -21.85 -36.98
C PRO A 622 21.00 -20.69 -37.98
N ASP A 623 19.98 -19.87 -37.80
CA ASP A 623 19.67 -18.66 -38.57
C ASP A 623 19.98 -17.37 -37.80
N PHE A 624 20.67 -17.47 -36.67
CA PHE A 624 21.00 -16.37 -35.77
C PHE A 624 19.79 -15.65 -35.17
N LEU A 625 18.64 -16.32 -35.07
CA LEU A 625 17.42 -15.81 -34.44
C LEU A 625 16.64 -16.89 -33.67
N HIS A 626 16.37 -18.03 -34.31
CA HIS A 626 15.58 -19.10 -33.74
C HIS A 626 16.47 -20.17 -33.12
N LEU A 627 16.09 -20.64 -31.93
CA LEU A 627 16.83 -21.66 -31.20
C LEU A 627 16.79 -23.02 -31.91
N SER A 628 17.94 -23.70 -31.94
CA SER A 628 18.03 -25.13 -32.21
C SER A 628 17.52 -25.95 -31.01
N PRO A 629 17.39 -27.28 -31.12
CA PRO A 629 17.13 -28.13 -29.96
C PRO A 629 18.13 -27.92 -28.81
N ARG A 630 19.42 -27.69 -29.12
CA ARG A 630 20.43 -27.35 -28.12
C ARG A 630 20.18 -25.98 -27.49
N GLY A 631 19.77 -25.00 -28.29
CA GLY A 631 19.37 -23.69 -27.78
C GLY A 631 18.19 -23.74 -26.80
N TYR A 632 17.18 -24.56 -27.07
CA TYR A 632 16.06 -24.77 -26.14
C TYR A 632 16.48 -25.48 -24.85
N GLU A 633 17.42 -26.42 -24.91
CA GLU A 633 17.98 -27.05 -23.70
C GLU A 633 18.69 -25.99 -22.82
N ILE A 634 19.50 -25.11 -23.41
CA ILE A 634 20.15 -24.01 -22.70
C ILE A 634 19.12 -23.07 -22.06
N TRP A 635 18.06 -22.71 -22.79
CA TRP A 635 16.97 -21.89 -22.24
C TRP A 635 16.35 -22.58 -21.01
N ALA A 636 15.95 -23.86 -21.14
CA ALA A 636 15.31 -24.57 -20.04
C ALA A 636 16.21 -24.67 -18.80
N GLU A 637 17.47 -25.10 -18.97
CA GLU A 637 18.44 -25.20 -17.88
C GLU A 637 18.67 -23.85 -17.19
N ALA A 638 18.71 -22.75 -17.95
CA ALA A 638 19.03 -21.43 -17.41
C ALA A 638 17.92 -20.82 -16.55
N ILE A 639 16.65 -21.16 -16.81
CA ILE A 639 15.51 -20.59 -16.07
C ILE A 639 14.93 -21.54 -15.02
N GLU A 640 15.32 -22.82 -15.03
CA GLU A 640 14.72 -23.88 -14.22
C GLU A 640 14.65 -23.54 -12.72
N ALA A 641 15.77 -23.12 -12.13
CA ALA A 641 15.81 -22.78 -10.71
C ALA A 641 14.83 -21.64 -10.36
N LYS A 642 14.70 -20.66 -11.26
CA LYS A 642 13.80 -19.52 -11.03
C LYS A 642 12.33 -19.91 -11.24
N VAL A 643 12.04 -20.79 -12.20
CA VAL A 643 10.70 -21.34 -12.40
C VAL A 643 10.25 -22.13 -11.16
N GLN A 644 11.12 -23.00 -10.62
CA GLN A 644 10.85 -23.76 -9.39
C GLN A 644 10.55 -22.84 -8.21
N GLU A 645 11.41 -21.84 -7.97
CA GLU A 645 11.25 -20.84 -6.90
C GLU A 645 9.92 -20.09 -7.03
N LEU A 646 9.61 -19.59 -8.22
CA LEU A 646 8.41 -18.77 -8.43
C LEU A 646 7.12 -19.59 -8.31
N LEU A 647 7.14 -20.87 -8.72
CA LEU A 647 6.03 -21.82 -8.55
C LEU A 647 5.91 -22.39 -7.12
N GLY A 648 6.89 -22.14 -6.25
CA GLY A 648 6.92 -22.70 -4.90
C GLY A 648 7.20 -24.21 -4.86
N GLU A 649 7.90 -24.72 -5.88
CA GLU A 649 8.40 -26.10 -5.91
C GLU A 649 9.58 -26.22 -4.93
N ARG A 650 9.66 -27.33 -4.18
CA ARG A 650 10.84 -27.57 -3.31
C ARG A 650 12.05 -27.90 -4.20
N PRO A 651 13.22 -27.31 -3.93
CA PRO A 651 14.44 -27.54 -4.72
C PRO A 651 14.93 -28.99 -4.67
#